data_AF-A0A2E8D5L6-F1
#
_entry.id   AF-A0A2E8D5L6-F1
#
_cell.length_a   1.000
_cell.length_b   1.000
_cell.length_c   1.000
_cell.angle_alpha   90.00
_cell.angle_beta   90.00
_cell.angle_gamma   90.00
#
_symmetry.space_group_name_H-M   'P 1'
#
loop_
_entity.id
_entity.type
_entity.pdbx_description
1 polymer ?
#
loop_
_entity_poly.entity_id
_entity_poly.type
_entity_poly.pdbx_seq_one_letter_code
_entity_poly.pdbx_strand_id
1 'polypeptide(L)'
;MIKTFPDALLLMGHDGQDFSTVRYDDYGSIYAAATKPIGTCYAAHTLLENTLGVRWYYPSEEVGQVAPTSAHVVVKNLNIRRRPDAPVRSIYPLFINTERLYFTEWDQPQKFQSSWVNARTSLLYWIRNRFWGGMRHNANHSFSYYDRAFGQSHPEWFSSKSYVRMKQLNYQTEVQPCLTAPGFADQVVQIARDYFDGKPEPFPGAYRSATGHFFSVMPNDNTNMCGCPECRAQYRKDVGPDGNAGHYVWGFVNRVAREVKKTHPRAMISNCAYFNYTSPPHGMIFESNVAVEFCKFYTEYSNRNYQERDYRRIAEYAHQNNVEFFTTWEYLLKPHITEWAFPCLAPHVHADDVRRLHDIDGFRGGKLQFLYMGTYAGDKATGGVAQVSPVLDFMNLYWRMKLYDDATLDIEQALDEYYRAFFGPGSEDMKAFYTAIEDRWMTLGGGHDSRTWWGKLGTPEFLKEVGGHIDEARQATAAGTIYRKRVELIDAGILQHLLKARVRYEKSAISELVPLGTAGVAHAGTAASRDDWADDATWADAPVNEIQKTLNNEPVSQKTVFKLAWGEEHLYVYARCLEPNVSQMKADTLDNDVGGFSDDSIELFVDPSGKGETYYQFCINSRGAVYDALENPTAIGATATVSWDSDIKVQTTIGKDAWELRAALPLASLVKQPPRPGSTWRFNLCRNRFAEPGKPPYSAWSPTPAGFRDPRRFGIITFNATEDHGRTVWNCDFESTAFESQSGESPLIGRDGWYENTAYANRGWDRSWKVVDRGGNRLAACDINSTCPSDVVPMYAVQVSPGVVSVEVDFRRLATHNQPALAVTAANGKRIGYLYGWAGRSDLVAIEQPGDRQNYGHAQHGLREFSKPDQWFGLKLVIDTAQRNITGFVRSGRGEWVALNNEPLPYYNPEADGTPLFLSFGTYKQKTIDNNVLEMDNIRVIQLSRDE
;
A
#
# COMPACT_ATOMS: atom_id res chain seq x y z
N MET A 1 44.80 -16.94 6.35
CA MET A 1 45.71 -17.27 7.46
C MET A 1 46.48 -16.02 7.84
N ILE A 2 46.56 -15.75 9.13
CA ILE A 2 47.37 -14.69 9.73
C ILE A 2 48.23 -15.36 10.78
N LYS A 3 49.55 -15.31 10.61
CA LYS A 3 50.46 -15.94 11.56
C LYS A 3 51.67 -15.06 11.83
N THR A 4 51.98 -14.84 13.10
CA THR A 4 53.20 -14.16 13.52
C THR A 4 54.32 -15.16 13.78
N PHE A 5 55.53 -14.75 13.42
CA PHE A 5 56.81 -15.37 13.74
C PHE A 5 57.69 -14.31 14.46
N PRO A 6 58.82 -14.68 15.08
CA PRO A 6 59.67 -13.73 15.82
C PRO A 6 60.08 -12.48 15.02
N ASP A 7 60.24 -12.61 13.70
CA ASP A 7 60.74 -11.59 12.78
C ASP A 7 59.86 -11.41 11.53
N ALA A 8 58.70 -12.08 11.45
CA ALA A 8 57.84 -12.05 10.27
C ALA A 8 56.33 -12.12 10.59
N LEU A 9 55.53 -11.55 9.69
CA LEU A 9 54.07 -11.67 9.68
C LEU A 9 53.64 -12.28 8.34
N LEU A 10 53.01 -13.45 8.40
CA LEU A 10 52.48 -14.15 7.23
C LEU A 10 50.99 -13.86 7.06
N LEU A 11 50.64 -13.26 5.93
CA LEU A 11 49.28 -13.03 5.45
C LEU A 11 49.08 -13.79 4.15
N MET A 12 48.24 -14.82 4.16
CA MET A 12 47.97 -15.60 2.94
C MET A 12 46.57 -16.21 2.94
N GLY A 13 46.00 -16.43 1.77
CA GLY A 13 44.71 -17.12 1.63
C GLY A 13 44.56 -17.81 0.28
N HIS A 14 43.35 -18.30 0.02
CA HIS A 14 42.98 -18.89 -1.27
C HIS A 14 42.64 -17.76 -2.25
N ASP A 15 43.54 -17.52 -3.19
CA ASP A 15 43.38 -16.56 -4.27
C ASP A 15 43.10 -17.28 -5.60
N GLY A 16 42.45 -16.60 -6.55
CA GLY A 16 42.21 -17.15 -7.89
C GLY A 16 43.50 -17.49 -8.66
N GLN A 17 43.42 -18.45 -9.60
CA GLN A 17 44.59 -18.99 -10.33
C GLN A 17 45.38 -17.93 -11.12
N ASP A 18 44.71 -16.96 -11.74
CA ASP A 18 45.40 -15.81 -12.36
C ASP A 18 45.23 -14.59 -11.46
N PHE A 19 46.30 -14.26 -10.74
CA PHE A 19 46.38 -13.05 -9.93
C PHE A 19 46.75 -11.86 -10.83
N SER A 20 45.74 -11.09 -11.25
CA SER A 20 45.95 -9.83 -11.94
C SER A 20 46.32 -8.75 -10.92
N THR A 21 47.37 -7.97 -11.15
CA THR A 21 47.71 -6.83 -10.28
C THR A 21 46.53 -5.87 -10.19
N VAL A 22 46.06 -5.62 -8.96
CA VAL A 22 44.99 -4.66 -8.70
C VAL A 22 45.54 -3.24 -8.87
N ARG A 23 45.07 -2.54 -9.90
CA ARG A 23 45.35 -1.12 -10.14
C ARG A 23 44.23 -0.30 -9.52
N TYR A 24 44.53 0.38 -8.42
CA TYR A 24 43.51 1.11 -7.65
C TYR A 24 42.98 2.37 -8.36
N ASP A 25 43.66 2.83 -9.39
CA ASP A 25 43.28 3.92 -10.29
C ASP A 25 42.45 3.44 -11.49
N ASP A 26 42.29 2.12 -11.66
CA ASP A 26 41.51 1.50 -12.74
C ASP A 26 40.40 0.62 -12.17
N TYR A 27 39.16 1.09 -12.29
CA TYR A 27 37.98 0.38 -11.81
C TYR A 27 37.81 -1.00 -12.47
N GLY A 28 38.19 -1.16 -13.74
CA GLY A 28 38.10 -2.44 -14.45
C GLY A 28 38.99 -3.50 -13.82
N SER A 29 40.19 -3.11 -13.39
CA SER A 29 41.13 -3.97 -12.64
C SER A 29 40.54 -4.41 -11.29
N ILE A 30 39.98 -3.48 -10.51
CA ILE A 30 39.37 -3.80 -9.20
C ILE A 30 38.17 -4.73 -9.37
N TYR A 31 37.31 -4.44 -10.35
CA TYR A 31 36.14 -5.26 -10.64
C TYR A 31 36.53 -6.69 -11.04
N ALA A 32 37.49 -6.84 -11.95
CA ALA A 32 37.98 -8.15 -12.37
C ALA A 32 38.58 -8.94 -11.20
N ALA A 33 39.43 -8.32 -10.38
CA ALA A 33 40.04 -8.97 -9.23
C ALA A 33 38.99 -9.52 -8.23
N ALA A 34 37.91 -8.78 -8.02
CA ALA A 34 36.84 -9.19 -7.11
C ALA A 34 35.90 -10.28 -7.63
N THR A 35 35.99 -10.64 -8.91
CA THR A 35 35.26 -11.81 -9.44
C THR A 35 35.91 -13.14 -9.06
N LYS A 36 37.14 -13.11 -8.54
CA LYS A 36 37.88 -14.28 -8.09
C LYS A 36 38.02 -14.31 -6.56
N PRO A 37 38.34 -15.46 -5.95
CA PRO A 37 38.76 -15.51 -4.55
C PRO A 37 39.95 -14.58 -4.29
N ILE A 38 39.90 -13.83 -3.19
CA ILE A 38 40.93 -12.86 -2.75
C ILE A 38 41.33 -13.08 -1.28
N GLY A 39 41.52 -14.34 -0.88
CA GLY A 39 41.79 -14.72 0.50
C GLY A 39 43.01 -14.05 1.13
N THR A 40 44.05 -13.72 0.36
CA THR A 40 45.21 -12.96 0.89
C THR A 40 44.83 -11.52 1.21
N CYS A 41 44.00 -10.88 0.38
CA CYS A 41 43.45 -9.56 0.65
C CYS A 41 42.59 -9.57 1.94
N TYR A 42 41.79 -10.61 2.15
CA TYR A 42 41.02 -10.78 3.38
C TYR A 42 41.89 -10.96 4.62
N ALA A 43 43.03 -11.64 4.51
CA ALA A 43 43.96 -11.78 5.63
C ALA A 43 44.49 -10.41 6.08
N ALA A 44 44.83 -9.52 5.13
CA ALA A 44 45.23 -8.15 5.44
C ALA A 44 44.10 -7.34 6.10
N HIS A 45 42.88 -7.39 5.56
CA HIS A 45 41.75 -6.67 6.14
C HIS A 45 41.28 -7.25 7.49
N THR A 46 41.48 -8.54 7.73
CA THR A 46 41.22 -9.18 9.03
C THR A 46 42.25 -8.77 10.07
N LEU A 47 43.52 -8.61 9.70
CA LEU A 47 44.53 -8.02 10.58
C LEU A 47 44.14 -6.58 10.94
N LEU A 48 43.86 -5.75 9.92
CA LEU A 48 43.51 -4.34 10.12
C LEU A 48 42.26 -4.18 10.99
N GLU A 49 41.19 -4.93 10.69
CA GLU A 49 39.95 -4.84 11.42
C GLU A 49 40.03 -5.52 12.78
N ASN A 50 40.26 -6.83 12.81
CA ASN A 50 40.06 -7.62 14.03
C ASN A 50 41.24 -7.50 15.01
N THR A 51 42.42 -7.06 14.55
CA THR A 51 43.61 -6.91 15.42
C THR A 51 43.97 -5.45 15.68
N LEU A 52 43.90 -4.58 14.67
CA LEU A 52 44.38 -3.20 14.76
C LEU A 52 43.27 -2.16 14.98
N GLY A 53 42.00 -2.59 15.02
CA GLY A 53 40.86 -1.73 15.34
C GLY A 53 40.45 -0.79 14.21
N VAL A 54 40.86 -1.04 12.96
CA VAL A 54 40.41 -0.26 11.80
C VAL A 54 38.97 -0.67 11.46
N ARG A 55 38.10 0.29 11.15
CA ARG A 55 36.71 0.06 10.72
C ARG A 55 36.36 0.90 9.51
N TRP A 56 35.51 0.36 8.64
CA TRP A 56 34.98 1.04 7.46
C TRP A 56 33.46 1.02 7.50
N TYR A 57 32.87 1.89 8.32
CA TYR A 57 31.43 1.93 8.55
C TYR A 57 30.68 2.49 7.34
N TYR A 58 31.12 3.62 6.80
CA TYR A 58 30.52 4.25 5.61
C TYR A 58 31.46 4.25 4.40
N PRO A 59 30.91 4.31 3.18
CA PRO A 59 31.69 4.37 1.94
C PRO A 59 32.24 5.78 1.66
N SER A 60 32.95 6.35 2.63
CA SER A 60 33.63 7.64 2.54
C SER A 60 34.96 7.55 3.27
N GLU A 61 36.03 7.98 2.60
CA GLU A 61 37.37 8.04 3.20
C GLU A 61 37.48 9.18 4.24
N GLU A 62 36.62 10.21 4.16
CA GLU A 62 36.65 11.35 5.09
C GLU A 62 35.94 11.03 6.41
N VAL A 63 34.69 10.55 6.35
CA VAL A 63 33.83 10.40 7.54
C VAL A 63 33.58 8.96 7.96
N GLY A 64 33.72 8.00 7.04
CA GLY A 64 33.31 6.61 7.25
C GLY A 64 34.33 5.69 7.91
N GLN A 65 35.60 6.09 7.96
CA GLN A 65 36.68 5.25 8.48
C GLN A 65 37.04 5.59 9.93
N VAL A 66 37.20 4.57 10.77
CA VAL A 66 37.89 4.67 12.06
C VAL A 66 39.24 3.98 11.90
N ALA A 67 40.33 4.69 12.15
CA ALA A 67 41.67 4.12 12.13
C ALA A 67 42.43 4.63 13.36
N PRO A 68 42.70 3.76 14.35
CA PRO A 68 43.48 4.14 15.52
C PRO A 68 44.88 4.61 15.12
N THR A 69 45.30 5.75 15.66
CA THR A 69 46.66 6.28 15.47
C THR A 69 47.54 5.85 16.63
N SER A 70 48.69 5.25 16.32
CA SER A 70 49.72 4.92 17.31
C SER A 70 51.10 5.09 16.70
N ALA A 71 52.08 5.54 17.50
CA ALA A 71 53.49 5.57 17.10
C ALA A 71 54.09 4.16 16.94
N HIS A 72 53.48 3.16 17.58
CA HIS A 72 53.91 1.76 17.54
C HIS A 72 52.70 0.84 17.28
N VAL A 73 52.80 -0.01 16.26
CA VAL A 73 51.81 -1.05 15.98
C VAL A 73 52.30 -2.36 16.60
N VAL A 74 51.65 -2.78 17.69
CA VAL A 74 51.98 -4.03 18.38
C VAL A 74 51.05 -5.13 17.88
N VAL A 75 51.61 -6.10 17.15
CA VAL A 75 50.88 -7.31 16.75
C VAL A 75 51.21 -8.41 17.76
N LYS A 76 50.17 -8.91 18.46
CA LYS A 76 50.32 -10.03 19.41
C LYS A 76 50.68 -11.33 18.68
N ASN A 77 50.99 -12.39 19.42
CA ASN A 77 51.16 -13.71 18.81
C ASN A 77 49.82 -14.18 18.20
N LEU A 78 49.74 -14.24 16.87
CA LEU A 78 48.55 -14.64 16.11
C LEU A 78 48.79 -15.97 15.39
N ASN A 79 47.75 -16.81 15.39
CA ASN A 79 47.65 -18.00 14.56
C ASN A 79 46.19 -18.20 14.12
N ILE A 80 45.73 -17.36 13.21
CA ILE A 80 44.33 -17.28 12.78
C ILE A 80 44.19 -17.94 11.41
N ARG A 81 43.28 -18.91 11.30
CA ARG A 81 42.83 -19.48 10.02
C ARG A 81 41.32 -19.48 10.00
N ARG A 82 40.73 -18.66 9.13
CA ARG A 82 39.28 -18.54 8.96
C ARG A 82 38.90 -18.31 7.50
N ARG A 83 37.61 -18.43 7.23
CA ARG A 83 36.91 -18.01 6.01
C ARG A 83 35.61 -17.29 6.43
N PRO A 84 34.99 -16.50 5.55
CA PRO A 84 33.62 -16.05 5.76
C PRO A 84 32.66 -17.24 5.92
N ASP A 85 31.69 -17.13 6.82
CA ASP A 85 30.75 -18.23 7.11
C ASP A 85 29.74 -18.46 5.98
N ALA A 86 29.22 -17.39 5.36
CA ALA A 86 28.33 -17.50 4.21
C ALA A 86 29.14 -17.39 2.92
N PRO A 87 29.28 -18.43 2.06
CA PRO A 87 30.10 -18.36 0.85
C PRO A 87 29.56 -17.41 -0.23
N VAL A 88 28.24 -17.24 -0.34
CA VAL A 88 27.58 -16.31 -1.27
C VAL A 88 27.26 -15.00 -0.56
N ARG A 89 27.85 -13.90 -1.05
CA ARG A 89 27.66 -12.54 -0.53
C ARG A 89 27.51 -11.59 -1.71
N SER A 90 26.27 -11.29 -2.09
CA SER A 90 25.95 -10.47 -3.28
C SER A 90 25.21 -9.20 -2.89
N ILE A 91 25.41 -8.11 -3.63
CA ILE A 91 24.76 -6.82 -3.37
C ILE A 91 24.12 -6.28 -4.64
N TYR A 92 23.07 -5.49 -4.50
CA TYR A 92 22.44 -4.78 -5.59
C TYR A 92 21.82 -3.43 -5.14
N PRO A 93 22.15 -2.30 -5.81
CA PRO A 93 23.15 -2.15 -6.87
C PRO A 93 24.60 -2.14 -6.35
N LEU A 94 25.56 -2.19 -7.28
CA LEU A 94 26.99 -2.18 -6.95
C LEU A 94 27.51 -0.81 -6.48
N PHE A 95 27.05 0.24 -7.14
CA PHE A 95 27.55 1.59 -6.92
C PHE A 95 26.78 2.26 -5.79
N ILE A 96 27.49 3.08 -5.01
CA ILE A 96 26.95 3.69 -3.79
C ILE A 96 27.24 5.19 -3.77
N ASN A 97 26.36 5.96 -3.13
CA ASN A 97 26.56 7.39 -2.91
C ASN A 97 27.75 7.63 -1.96
N THR A 98 28.93 7.88 -2.49
CA THR A 98 30.17 8.04 -1.70
C THR A 98 30.44 9.49 -1.29
N GLU A 99 29.90 10.44 -2.06
CA GLU A 99 30.20 11.86 -1.88
C GLU A 99 29.21 12.55 -0.93
N ARG A 100 27.92 12.19 -1.00
CA ARG A 100 26.87 12.78 -0.15
C ARG A 100 26.42 11.86 0.98
N LEU A 101 26.46 10.54 0.79
CA LEU A 101 26.02 9.50 1.75
C LEU A 101 24.52 9.50 2.14
N TYR A 102 23.74 10.52 1.79
CA TYR A 102 22.29 10.62 2.04
C TYR A 102 21.55 11.32 0.89
N PHE A 103 20.20 11.27 0.92
CA PHE A 103 19.34 12.06 0.03
C PHE A 103 19.34 13.53 0.42
N THR A 104 19.64 14.43 -0.52
CA THR A 104 19.62 15.87 -0.22
C THR A 104 18.23 16.49 -0.21
N GLU A 105 17.32 16.00 -1.07
CA GLU A 105 15.96 16.52 -1.21
C GLU A 105 14.96 15.41 -0.94
N TRP A 106 14.50 15.32 0.31
CA TRP A 106 13.50 14.33 0.73
C TRP A 106 12.08 14.73 0.31
N ASP A 107 11.83 16.00 0.02
CA ASP A 107 10.50 16.57 -0.25
C ASP A 107 10.17 16.72 -1.74
N GLN A 108 11.13 16.52 -2.64
CA GLN A 108 10.95 16.68 -4.08
C GLN A 108 11.56 15.52 -4.89
N PRO A 109 10.99 15.16 -6.06
CA PRO A 109 11.63 14.22 -6.97
C PRO A 109 12.98 14.76 -7.46
N GLN A 110 14.07 14.25 -6.89
CA GLN A 110 15.42 14.62 -7.31
C GLN A 110 16.00 13.62 -8.32
N LYS A 111 16.75 14.14 -9.29
CA LYS A 111 17.59 13.33 -10.18
C LYS A 111 18.90 13.03 -9.47
N PHE A 112 19.07 11.78 -9.03
CA PHE A 112 20.30 11.35 -8.36
C PHE A 112 21.50 11.47 -9.31
N GLN A 113 22.49 12.28 -8.97
CA GLN A 113 23.59 12.57 -9.90
C GLN A 113 24.67 11.51 -9.86
N SER A 114 25.18 11.09 -11.03
CA SER A 114 26.29 10.15 -11.15
C SER A 114 27.59 10.70 -10.54
N SER A 115 27.73 12.02 -10.43
CA SER A 115 28.88 12.66 -9.77
C SER A 115 28.93 12.44 -8.26
N TRP A 116 27.85 11.94 -7.64
CA TRP A 116 27.83 11.59 -6.21
C TRP A 116 28.36 10.18 -5.92
N VAL A 117 28.80 9.48 -6.97
CA VAL A 117 29.30 8.12 -6.92
C VAL A 117 30.76 8.12 -7.38
N ASN A 118 31.65 7.75 -6.48
CA ASN A 118 33.02 7.38 -6.81
C ASN A 118 33.11 5.86 -6.90
N ALA A 119 33.39 5.35 -8.11
CA ALA A 119 33.44 3.92 -8.35
C ALA A 119 34.54 3.22 -7.53
N ARG A 120 35.71 3.84 -7.31
CA ARG A 120 36.84 3.24 -6.57
C ARG A 120 36.47 3.11 -5.11
N THR A 121 35.94 4.17 -4.53
CA THR A 121 35.48 4.16 -3.14
C THR A 121 34.38 3.13 -2.94
N SER A 122 33.43 3.03 -3.89
CA SER A 122 32.40 1.99 -3.89
C SER A 122 33.00 0.58 -3.84
N LEU A 123 33.90 0.27 -4.78
CA LEU A 123 34.50 -1.06 -4.88
C LEU A 123 35.38 -1.42 -3.67
N LEU A 124 36.18 -0.46 -3.18
CA LEU A 124 37.03 -0.68 -2.02
C LEU A 124 36.22 -0.92 -0.75
N TYR A 125 35.09 -0.24 -0.58
CA TYR A 125 34.20 -0.45 0.57
C TYR A 125 33.75 -1.91 0.66
N TRP A 126 33.36 -2.52 -0.46
CA TRP A 126 32.94 -3.93 -0.49
C TRP A 126 34.08 -4.92 -0.21
N ILE A 127 35.28 -4.65 -0.75
CA ILE A 127 36.48 -5.48 -0.51
C ILE A 127 36.89 -5.44 0.96
N ARG A 128 36.99 -4.24 1.53
CA ARG A 128 37.36 -4.00 2.94
C ARG A 128 36.41 -4.69 3.91
N ASN A 129 35.14 -4.77 3.54
CA ASN A 129 34.10 -5.45 4.32
C ASN A 129 33.90 -6.94 3.99
N ARG A 130 34.85 -7.59 3.28
CA ARG A 130 34.81 -9.03 2.94
C ARG A 130 33.57 -9.49 2.16
N PHE A 131 32.88 -8.56 1.52
CA PHE A 131 31.67 -8.87 0.78
C PHE A 131 31.97 -9.34 -0.65
N TRP A 132 33.20 -9.14 -1.12
CA TRP A 132 33.65 -9.42 -2.50
C TRP A 132 34.73 -10.48 -2.59
N GLY A 133 34.67 -11.39 -3.56
CA GLY A 133 35.57 -12.55 -3.66
C GLY A 133 35.05 -13.82 -3.00
N GLY A 134 33.75 -13.87 -2.74
CA GLY A 134 33.01 -15.10 -2.40
C GLY A 134 32.56 -15.87 -3.65
N MET A 135 31.76 -16.92 -3.42
CA MET A 135 31.10 -17.67 -4.48
C MET A 135 30.10 -16.77 -5.21
N ARG A 136 30.14 -16.80 -6.55
CA ARG A 136 29.17 -16.09 -7.39
C ARG A 136 27.89 -16.93 -7.51
N HIS A 137 26.76 -16.28 -7.34
CA HIS A 137 25.43 -16.85 -7.51
C HIS A 137 24.51 -15.77 -8.07
N ASN A 138 23.57 -16.15 -8.93
CA ASN A 138 22.51 -15.26 -9.39
C ASN A 138 21.25 -16.06 -9.69
N ALA A 139 20.12 -15.61 -9.16
CA ALA A 139 18.78 -15.96 -9.61
C ALA A 139 18.05 -14.63 -9.84
N ASN A 140 17.62 -14.37 -11.07
CA ASN A 140 16.90 -13.14 -11.43
C ASN A 140 16.13 -13.38 -12.74
N HIS A 141 15.18 -12.50 -13.08
CA HIS A 141 14.23 -12.53 -14.20
C HIS A 141 14.89 -12.81 -15.57
N SER A 142 15.22 -14.09 -15.82
CA SER A 142 16.12 -14.51 -16.90
C SER A 142 15.43 -14.62 -18.25
N PHE A 143 14.10 -14.67 -18.25
CA PHE A 143 13.30 -14.58 -19.48
C PHE A 143 13.14 -13.15 -20.00
N SER A 144 13.83 -12.17 -19.40
CA SER A 144 13.97 -10.85 -19.98
C SER A 144 14.47 -10.98 -21.43
N TYR A 145 13.81 -10.30 -22.37
CA TYR A 145 14.19 -10.23 -23.79
C TYR A 145 13.91 -11.48 -24.66
N TYR A 146 13.43 -12.59 -24.09
CA TYR A 146 13.04 -13.76 -24.89
C TYR A 146 11.91 -13.42 -25.87
N ASP A 147 10.98 -12.56 -25.47
CA ASP A 147 9.91 -12.03 -26.30
C ASP A 147 10.44 -11.23 -27.50
N ARG A 148 11.53 -10.49 -27.32
CA ARG A 148 12.18 -9.74 -28.40
C ARG A 148 12.94 -10.67 -29.35
N ALA A 149 13.54 -11.73 -28.82
CA ALA A 149 14.32 -12.70 -29.59
C ALA A 149 13.43 -13.66 -30.39
N PHE A 150 12.32 -14.13 -29.80
CA PHE A 150 11.52 -15.22 -30.35
C PHE A 150 10.05 -14.86 -30.59
N GLY A 151 9.54 -13.72 -30.09
CA GLY A 151 8.10 -13.41 -30.18
C GLY A 151 7.56 -13.23 -31.59
N GLN A 152 8.43 -12.96 -32.58
CA GLN A 152 8.02 -12.91 -34.00
C GLN A 152 7.94 -14.29 -34.65
N SER A 153 8.88 -15.20 -34.34
CA SER A 153 8.95 -16.54 -34.95
C SER A 153 8.16 -17.59 -34.18
N HIS A 154 8.00 -17.39 -32.87
CA HIS A 154 7.30 -18.27 -31.94
C HIS A 154 6.35 -17.49 -31.02
N PRO A 155 5.35 -16.78 -31.58
CA PRO A 155 4.36 -16.06 -30.76
C PRO A 155 3.64 -16.99 -29.76
N GLU A 156 3.49 -18.28 -30.08
CA GLU A 156 2.88 -19.30 -29.23
C GLU A 156 3.68 -19.60 -27.94
N TRP A 157 4.95 -19.21 -27.87
CA TRP A 157 5.78 -19.34 -26.66
C TRP A 157 5.47 -18.29 -25.61
N PHE A 158 4.65 -17.30 -25.92
CA PHE A 158 4.35 -16.17 -25.03
C PHE A 158 2.87 -16.14 -24.68
N SER A 159 2.55 -15.73 -23.46
CA SER A 159 1.16 -15.68 -22.99
C SER A 159 0.35 -14.65 -23.79
N SER A 160 -0.85 -15.02 -24.23
CA SER A 160 -1.77 -14.06 -24.87
C SER A 160 -2.22 -12.95 -23.92
N LYS A 161 -2.25 -13.23 -22.60
CA LYS A 161 -2.46 -12.20 -21.55
C LYS A 161 -1.28 -11.23 -21.43
N SER A 162 -0.07 -11.65 -21.80
CA SER A 162 1.15 -10.86 -21.60
C SER A 162 1.50 -9.99 -22.80
N TYR A 163 1.27 -10.45 -24.03
CA TYR A 163 1.88 -9.81 -25.20
C TYR A 163 1.35 -8.40 -25.53
N VAL A 164 0.02 -8.20 -25.54
CA VAL A 164 -0.58 -6.90 -25.90
C VAL A 164 -0.68 -5.97 -24.67
N ARG A 165 -1.20 -6.50 -23.56
CA ARG A 165 -1.42 -5.78 -22.30
C ARG A 165 -0.14 -5.24 -21.66
N MET A 166 0.96 -5.98 -21.72
CA MET A 166 2.17 -5.55 -21.02
C MET A 166 3.06 -4.59 -21.81
N LYS A 167 2.93 -4.51 -23.14
CA LYS A 167 3.53 -3.42 -23.94
C LYS A 167 2.94 -2.05 -23.55
N GLN A 168 1.67 -2.01 -23.13
CA GLN A 168 0.99 -0.77 -22.76
C GLN A 168 1.24 -0.36 -21.30
N LEU A 169 1.35 -1.32 -20.38
CA LEU A 169 1.45 -1.06 -18.93
C LEU A 169 2.88 -0.73 -18.44
N ASN A 170 3.88 -0.75 -19.33
CA ASN A 170 5.28 -0.39 -19.04
C ASN A 170 5.85 -1.07 -17.77
N TYR A 171 5.52 -2.35 -17.57
CA TYR A 171 6.09 -3.16 -16.48
C TYR A 171 7.57 -3.46 -16.77
N GLN A 172 8.38 -3.65 -15.73
CA GLN A 172 9.71 -4.23 -15.92
C GLN A 172 9.56 -5.64 -16.52
N THR A 173 10.41 -5.99 -17.49
CA THR A 173 10.50 -7.35 -18.07
C THR A 173 9.19 -7.81 -18.75
N GLU A 174 8.95 -7.24 -19.92
CA GLU A 174 7.64 -6.94 -20.52
C GLU A 174 6.71 -8.12 -20.83
N VAL A 175 7.14 -9.37 -21.06
CA VAL A 175 6.22 -10.45 -21.51
C VAL A 175 6.52 -11.77 -20.80
N GLN A 176 5.52 -12.43 -20.20
CA GLN A 176 5.71 -13.77 -19.62
C GLN A 176 5.63 -14.86 -20.69
N PRO A 177 6.54 -15.85 -20.66
CA PRO A 177 6.44 -17.04 -21.51
C PRO A 177 5.34 -18.00 -21.04
N CYS A 178 4.86 -18.81 -21.97
CA CYS A 178 4.05 -19.99 -21.74
C CYS A 178 4.99 -21.18 -21.43
N LEU A 179 5.14 -21.54 -20.16
CA LEU A 179 6.08 -22.61 -19.75
C LEU A 179 5.67 -24.01 -20.20
N THR A 180 4.47 -24.17 -20.77
CA THR A 180 3.99 -25.42 -21.35
C THR A 180 4.05 -25.46 -22.88
N ALA A 181 4.44 -24.35 -23.53
CA ALA A 181 4.49 -24.28 -24.97
C ALA A 181 5.48 -25.33 -25.54
N PRO A 182 5.08 -26.10 -26.56
CA PRO A 182 5.98 -27.04 -27.22
C PRO A 182 7.25 -26.36 -27.73
N GLY A 183 8.41 -26.96 -27.47
CA GLY A 183 9.73 -26.46 -27.90
C GLY A 183 10.35 -25.36 -27.01
N PHE A 184 9.57 -24.62 -26.22
CA PHE A 184 10.12 -23.53 -25.39
C PHE A 184 11.14 -24.04 -24.35
N ALA A 185 10.81 -25.11 -23.64
CA ALA A 185 11.71 -25.73 -22.67
C ALA A 185 13.03 -26.20 -23.32
N ASP A 186 12.95 -26.74 -24.54
CA ASP A 186 14.11 -27.26 -25.26
C ASP A 186 15.05 -26.12 -25.68
N GLN A 187 14.48 -24.97 -26.10
CA GLN A 187 15.24 -23.75 -26.37
C GLN A 187 15.95 -23.22 -25.12
N VAL A 188 15.28 -23.18 -23.97
CA VAL A 188 15.89 -22.75 -22.69
C VAL A 188 17.03 -23.70 -22.29
N VAL A 189 16.82 -25.02 -22.41
CA VAL A 189 17.86 -26.03 -22.15
C VAL A 189 19.07 -25.84 -23.06
N GLN A 190 18.84 -25.56 -24.35
CA GLN A 190 19.94 -25.34 -25.29
C GLN A 190 20.75 -24.09 -24.93
N ILE A 191 20.10 -22.97 -24.62
CA ILE A 191 20.77 -21.73 -24.19
C ILE A 191 21.57 -21.96 -22.90
N ALA A 192 21.02 -22.71 -21.94
CA ALA A 192 21.73 -23.05 -20.71
C ALA A 192 22.98 -23.89 -20.98
N ARG A 193 22.90 -24.91 -21.86
CA ARG A 193 24.05 -25.71 -22.26
C ARG A 193 25.10 -24.87 -22.99
N ASP A 194 24.67 -23.99 -23.89
CA ASP A 194 25.55 -23.10 -24.63
C ASP A 194 26.33 -22.16 -23.71
N TYR A 195 25.68 -21.66 -22.66
CA TYR A 195 26.34 -20.90 -21.59
C TYR A 195 27.45 -21.72 -20.92
N PHE A 196 27.15 -22.95 -20.50
CA PHE A 196 28.12 -23.81 -19.81
C PHE A 196 29.25 -24.32 -20.72
N ASP A 197 29.00 -24.43 -22.03
CA ASP A 197 30.01 -24.68 -23.06
C ASP A 197 30.90 -23.45 -23.33
N GLY A 198 30.57 -22.28 -22.78
CA GLY A 198 31.31 -21.03 -22.98
C GLY A 198 31.05 -20.37 -24.34
N LYS A 199 29.93 -20.68 -25.00
CA LYS A 199 29.53 -20.05 -26.26
C LYS A 199 29.07 -18.61 -26.02
N PRO A 200 29.20 -17.71 -27.01
CA PRO A 200 28.65 -16.35 -26.90
C PRO A 200 27.12 -16.38 -26.72
N GLU A 201 26.56 -15.30 -26.18
CA GLU A 201 25.10 -15.20 -26.02
C GLU A 201 24.40 -15.20 -27.39
N PRO A 202 23.32 -15.99 -27.57
CA PRO A 202 22.61 -16.06 -28.85
C PRO A 202 21.83 -14.79 -29.19
N PHE A 203 21.51 -13.98 -28.17
CA PHE A 203 20.91 -12.65 -28.29
C PHE A 203 21.22 -11.83 -27.03
N PRO A 204 21.16 -10.48 -27.09
CA PRO A 204 21.44 -9.63 -25.95
C PRO A 204 20.56 -9.95 -24.74
N GLY A 205 21.21 -10.31 -23.63
CA GLY A 205 20.54 -10.59 -22.36
C GLY A 205 20.21 -12.07 -22.12
N ALA A 206 20.50 -12.97 -23.07
CA ALA A 206 20.26 -14.41 -22.89
C ALA A 206 20.99 -14.99 -21.67
N TYR A 207 22.14 -14.41 -21.30
CA TYR A 207 22.93 -14.81 -20.12
C TYR A 207 22.87 -13.79 -18.97
N ARG A 208 21.97 -12.80 -19.00
CA ARG A 208 21.90 -11.70 -18.02
C ARG A 208 21.88 -12.16 -16.56
N SER A 209 21.34 -13.35 -16.31
CA SER A 209 21.19 -13.92 -14.98
C SER A 209 21.97 -15.22 -14.78
N ALA A 210 22.97 -15.48 -15.62
CA ALA A 210 23.88 -16.62 -15.50
C ALA A 210 25.23 -16.17 -14.90
N THR A 211 25.80 -16.98 -14.00
CA THR A 211 27.12 -16.69 -13.43
C THR A 211 27.80 -17.97 -12.93
N GLY A 212 29.08 -18.16 -13.29
CA GLY A 212 29.84 -19.34 -12.88
C GLY A 212 29.16 -20.64 -13.34
N HIS A 213 28.76 -21.48 -12.38
CA HIS A 213 28.06 -22.74 -12.64
C HIS A 213 26.54 -22.62 -12.51
N PHE A 214 25.98 -21.40 -12.43
CA PHE A 214 24.55 -21.15 -12.28
C PHE A 214 23.95 -20.56 -13.56
N PHE A 215 22.79 -21.08 -13.94
CA PHE A 215 21.94 -20.51 -14.98
C PHE A 215 20.53 -20.32 -14.43
N SER A 216 20.05 -19.07 -14.41
CA SER A 216 18.73 -18.74 -13.86
C SER A 216 17.61 -19.12 -14.84
N VAL A 217 16.54 -19.73 -14.33
CA VAL A 217 15.29 -20.03 -15.05
C VAL A 217 14.16 -19.41 -14.23
N MET A 218 13.91 -18.13 -14.45
CA MET A 218 13.01 -17.34 -13.62
C MET A 218 12.02 -16.54 -14.48
N PRO A 219 10.72 -16.60 -14.16
CA PRO A 219 9.71 -15.73 -14.74
C PRO A 219 10.07 -14.24 -14.66
N ASN A 220 9.49 -13.44 -15.55
CA ASN A 220 9.64 -11.99 -15.51
C ASN A 220 8.95 -11.38 -14.28
N ASP A 221 9.27 -10.13 -13.92
CA ASP A 221 8.86 -9.44 -12.68
C ASP A 221 7.39 -8.96 -12.69
N ASN A 222 6.47 -9.90 -12.95
CA ASN A 222 5.03 -9.67 -12.93
C ASN A 222 4.26 -11.00 -12.78
N THR A 223 2.97 -10.93 -12.44
CA THR A 223 2.12 -12.09 -12.20
C THR A 223 1.24 -12.51 -13.39
N ASN A 224 1.48 -11.94 -14.60
CA ASN A 224 0.72 -12.24 -15.83
C ASN A 224 1.12 -13.57 -16.48
N MET A 225 1.20 -14.62 -15.68
CA MET A 225 1.57 -15.97 -16.12
C MET A 225 0.55 -16.52 -17.14
N CYS A 226 0.99 -17.46 -17.99
CA CYS A 226 0.13 -18.03 -19.03
C CYS A 226 -1.10 -18.73 -18.44
N GLY A 227 -2.25 -18.48 -19.07
CA GLY A 227 -3.55 -19.03 -18.69
C GLY A 227 -4.13 -20.03 -19.68
N CYS A 228 -3.33 -20.63 -20.58
CA CYS A 228 -3.82 -21.67 -21.50
C CYS A 228 -4.24 -22.95 -20.72
N PRO A 229 -5.06 -23.84 -21.31
CA PRO A 229 -5.55 -25.05 -20.62
C PRO A 229 -4.46 -25.88 -19.95
N GLU A 230 -3.33 -26.07 -20.62
CA GLU A 230 -2.17 -26.85 -20.16
C GLU A 230 -1.48 -26.17 -18.97
N CYS A 231 -1.30 -24.84 -19.02
CA CYS A 231 -0.78 -24.08 -17.89
C CYS A 231 -1.75 -24.12 -16.72
N ARG A 232 -3.05 -23.89 -16.96
CA ARG A 232 -4.11 -23.86 -15.93
C ARG A 232 -4.17 -25.14 -15.11
N ALA A 233 -3.95 -26.29 -15.74
CA ALA A 233 -3.92 -27.59 -15.06
C ALA A 233 -2.78 -27.71 -14.02
N GLN A 234 -1.75 -26.88 -14.10
CA GLN A 234 -0.62 -26.89 -13.18
C GLN A 234 -0.78 -25.93 -11.99
N TYR A 235 -1.78 -25.05 -12.00
CA TYR A 235 -2.05 -24.20 -10.83
C TYR A 235 -2.74 -25.01 -9.72
N ARG A 236 -2.52 -24.59 -8.47
CA ARG A 236 -3.11 -25.19 -7.26
C ARG A 236 -3.99 -24.16 -6.56
N LYS A 237 -5.30 -24.30 -6.70
CA LYS A 237 -6.28 -23.31 -6.20
C LYS A 237 -6.40 -23.30 -4.67
N ASP A 238 -5.97 -24.38 -4.02
CA ASP A 238 -6.05 -24.65 -2.58
C ASP A 238 -4.86 -24.12 -1.77
N VAL A 239 -3.75 -23.76 -2.42
CA VAL A 239 -2.49 -23.33 -1.76
C VAL A 239 -2.46 -21.83 -1.44
N GLY A 240 -3.44 -21.06 -1.94
CA GLY A 240 -3.51 -19.61 -1.74
C GLY A 240 -2.60 -18.81 -2.69
N PRO A 241 -2.64 -17.47 -2.62
CA PRO A 241 -2.02 -16.58 -3.60
C PRO A 241 -0.50 -16.69 -3.67
N ASP A 242 0.18 -17.00 -2.56
CA ASP A 242 1.66 -17.09 -2.48
C ASP A 242 2.25 -18.35 -3.13
N GLY A 243 1.42 -19.32 -3.54
CA GLY A 243 1.89 -20.63 -4.01
C GLY A 243 1.06 -21.25 -5.13
N ASN A 244 -0.01 -20.61 -5.59
CA ASN A 244 -0.91 -21.18 -6.59
C ASN A 244 -0.20 -21.52 -7.92
N ALA A 245 0.91 -20.85 -8.25
CA ALA A 245 1.71 -21.10 -9.45
C ALA A 245 2.97 -21.94 -9.16
N GLY A 246 3.15 -22.44 -7.93
CA GLY A 246 4.35 -23.17 -7.53
C GLY A 246 4.66 -24.37 -8.42
N HIS A 247 3.65 -25.19 -8.75
CA HIS A 247 3.84 -26.35 -9.63
C HIS A 247 4.14 -25.96 -11.08
N TYR A 248 3.52 -24.89 -11.57
CA TYR A 248 3.75 -24.34 -12.91
C TYR A 248 5.19 -23.87 -13.09
N VAL A 249 5.71 -23.10 -12.14
CA VAL A 249 7.07 -22.53 -12.23
C VAL A 249 8.13 -23.57 -11.86
N TRP A 250 8.03 -24.18 -10.67
CA TRP A 250 9.04 -25.11 -10.20
C TRP A 250 9.07 -26.41 -11.01
N GLY A 251 7.94 -26.85 -11.59
CA GLY A 251 7.91 -27.98 -12.52
C GLY A 251 8.74 -27.72 -13.78
N PHE A 252 8.69 -26.50 -14.32
CA PHE A 252 9.51 -26.10 -15.45
C PHE A 252 11.00 -26.03 -15.09
N VAL A 253 11.34 -25.37 -13.97
CA VAL A 253 12.71 -25.31 -13.45
C VAL A 253 13.29 -26.72 -13.28
N ASN A 254 12.52 -27.63 -12.68
CA ASN A 254 12.93 -28.99 -12.43
C ASN A 254 13.15 -29.79 -13.73
N ARG A 255 12.31 -29.57 -14.75
CA ARG A 255 12.50 -30.15 -16.10
C ARG A 255 13.79 -29.66 -16.74
N VAL A 256 14.06 -28.34 -16.71
CA VAL A 256 15.30 -27.78 -17.27
C VAL A 256 16.51 -28.33 -16.55
N ALA A 257 16.48 -28.39 -15.21
CA ALA A 257 17.54 -28.94 -14.38
C ALA A 257 17.89 -30.39 -14.77
N ARG A 258 16.85 -31.24 -14.93
CA ARG A 258 17.00 -32.64 -15.36
C ARG A 258 17.70 -32.76 -16.71
N GLU A 259 17.29 -31.97 -17.69
CA GLU A 259 17.84 -32.06 -19.04
C GLU A 259 19.26 -31.50 -19.13
N VAL A 260 19.55 -30.39 -18.44
CA VAL A 260 20.91 -29.82 -18.40
C VAL A 260 21.89 -30.76 -17.70
N LYS A 261 21.47 -31.39 -16.59
CA LYS A 261 22.31 -32.31 -15.79
C LYS A 261 22.84 -33.50 -16.60
N LYS A 262 22.09 -33.96 -17.62
CA LYS A 262 22.50 -35.08 -18.49
C LYS A 262 23.83 -34.82 -19.21
N THR A 263 24.12 -33.57 -19.58
CA THR A 263 25.36 -33.19 -20.27
C THR A 263 26.30 -32.36 -19.40
N HIS A 264 25.76 -31.65 -18.40
CA HIS A 264 26.51 -30.76 -17.51
C HIS A 264 26.21 -31.10 -16.04
N PRO A 265 26.75 -32.19 -15.49
CA PRO A 265 26.39 -32.67 -14.15
C PRO A 265 26.79 -31.73 -13.00
N ARG A 266 27.67 -30.74 -13.27
CA ARG A 266 28.08 -29.70 -12.31
C ARG A 266 27.31 -28.39 -12.43
N ALA A 267 26.44 -28.27 -13.44
CA ALA A 267 25.64 -27.07 -13.67
C ALA A 267 24.44 -27.03 -12.73
N MET A 268 24.18 -25.87 -12.15
CA MET A 268 23.05 -25.56 -11.29
C MET A 268 22.03 -24.70 -12.04
N ILE A 269 20.75 -25.02 -11.88
CA ILE A 269 19.64 -24.19 -12.37
C ILE A 269 19.05 -23.43 -11.18
N SER A 270 19.12 -22.11 -11.22
CA SER A 270 18.66 -21.24 -10.14
C SER A 270 17.30 -20.61 -10.44
N ASN A 271 16.48 -20.40 -9.41
CA ASN A 271 15.27 -19.59 -9.50
C ASN A 271 14.97 -18.97 -8.13
N CYS A 272 14.29 -17.82 -8.11
CA CYS A 272 13.82 -17.25 -6.85
C CYS A 272 12.50 -17.89 -6.41
N ALA A 273 12.31 -18.09 -5.11
CA ALA A 273 10.98 -18.28 -4.53
C ALA A 273 10.34 -16.90 -4.35
N TYR A 274 9.47 -16.52 -5.28
CA TYR A 274 8.95 -15.16 -5.39
C TYR A 274 7.48 -15.10 -5.89
N PHE A 275 6.77 -14.00 -5.58
CA PHE A 275 5.35 -13.80 -5.88
C PHE A 275 4.47 -15.02 -5.55
N ASN A 276 3.69 -15.50 -6.53
CA ASN A 276 2.71 -16.57 -6.42
C ASN A 276 3.31 -17.98 -6.56
N TYR A 277 4.64 -18.08 -6.54
CA TYR A 277 5.41 -19.32 -6.46
C TYR A 277 6.47 -19.26 -5.35
N THR A 278 6.23 -18.41 -4.33
CA THR A 278 7.07 -18.32 -3.12
C THR A 278 6.91 -19.56 -2.25
N SER A 279 5.68 -20.04 -2.06
CA SER A 279 5.42 -21.19 -1.20
C SER A 279 5.99 -22.48 -1.80
N PRO A 280 6.61 -23.35 -0.99
CA PRO A 280 7.17 -24.63 -1.45
C PRO A 280 6.11 -25.50 -2.14
N PRO A 281 6.38 -26.08 -3.33
CA PRO A 281 5.42 -26.93 -4.02
C PRO A 281 5.28 -28.29 -3.34
N HIS A 282 4.13 -28.56 -2.71
CA HIS A 282 3.87 -29.82 -2.02
C HIS A 282 3.97 -31.03 -2.98
N GLY A 283 4.66 -32.09 -2.54
CA GLY A 283 4.78 -33.34 -3.29
C GLY A 283 5.73 -33.29 -4.50
N MET A 284 6.46 -32.19 -4.70
CA MET A 284 7.46 -32.08 -5.77
C MET A 284 8.87 -32.29 -5.22
N ILE A 285 9.59 -33.29 -5.73
CA ILE A 285 11.02 -33.48 -5.43
C ILE A 285 11.85 -32.82 -6.52
N PHE A 286 12.77 -31.94 -6.14
CA PHE A 286 13.66 -31.27 -7.09
C PHE A 286 14.87 -32.14 -7.45
N GLU A 287 15.36 -31.98 -8.67
CA GLU A 287 16.65 -32.49 -9.10
C GLU A 287 17.75 -31.87 -8.22
N SER A 288 18.78 -32.65 -7.89
CA SER A 288 19.86 -32.21 -6.99
C SER A 288 20.66 -30.99 -7.47
N ASN A 289 20.46 -30.56 -8.72
CA ASN A 289 21.08 -29.37 -9.29
C ASN A 289 20.14 -28.18 -9.41
N VAL A 290 19.05 -28.15 -8.65
CA VAL A 290 18.19 -26.96 -8.47
C VAL A 290 18.72 -26.12 -7.30
N ALA A 291 18.91 -24.83 -7.54
CA ALA A 291 19.23 -23.83 -6.53
C ALA A 291 18.03 -22.90 -6.29
N VAL A 292 17.68 -22.66 -5.03
CA VAL A 292 16.56 -21.78 -4.64
C VAL A 292 17.09 -20.53 -3.96
N GLU A 293 16.65 -19.36 -4.44
CA GLU A 293 16.91 -18.06 -3.81
C GLU A 293 15.61 -17.49 -3.20
N PHE A 294 15.44 -17.52 -1.89
CA PHE A 294 14.19 -17.10 -1.24
C PHE A 294 14.12 -15.60 -1.01
N CYS A 295 13.07 -14.95 -1.51
CA CYS A 295 12.87 -13.52 -1.34
C CYS A 295 12.34 -13.16 0.06
N LYS A 296 13.05 -12.28 0.78
CA LYS A 296 12.74 -11.87 2.17
C LYS A 296 12.51 -10.37 2.29
N PHE A 297 11.58 -9.97 3.16
CA PHE A 297 11.20 -8.58 3.41
C PHE A 297 11.33 -8.26 4.89
N TYR A 298 12.42 -7.59 5.30
CA TYR A 298 12.70 -7.34 6.72
C TYR A 298 11.75 -6.32 7.36
N THR A 299 11.09 -5.49 6.55
CA THR A 299 10.05 -4.59 7.02
C THR A 299 8.87 -5.34 7.67
N GLU A 300 8.69 -6.62 7.38
CA GLU A 300 7.66 -7.49 7.98
C GLU A 300 8.11 -8.17 9.28
N TYR A 301 9.40 -8.12 9.63
CA TYR A 301 9.97 -8.99 10.66
C TYR A 301 9.76 -8.49 12.09
N SER A 302 9.13 -7.32 12.24
CA SER A 302 8.47 -6.93 13.50
C SER A 302 7.36 -7.93 13.88
N ASN A 303 6.76 -8.61 12.90
CA ASN A 303 5.81 -9.69 13.11
C ASN A 303 6.52 -11.05 13.19
N ARG A 304 6.67 -11.58 14.41
CA ARG A 304 7.29 -12.89 14.65
C ARG A 304 6.59 -14.04 13.90
N ASN A 305 5.28 -13.98 13.65
CA ASN A 305 4.59 -15.01 12.88
C ASN A 305 5.01 -15.00 11.41
N TYR A 306 5.25 -13.82 10.83
CA TYR A 306 5.75 -13.69 9.46
C TYR A 306 7.16 -14.27 9.35
N GLN A 307 8.03 -13.92 10.30
CA GLN A 307 9.41 -14.42 10.36
C GLN A 307 9.45 -15.96 10.49
N GLU A 308 8.68 -16.53 11.42
CA GLU A 308 8.61 -17.99 11.62
C GLU A 308 7.99 -18.72 10.41
N ARG A 309 7.02 -18.10 9.72
CA ARG A 309 6.48 -18.62 8.46
C ARG A 309 7.57 -18.73 7.39
N ASP A 310 8.41 -17.71 7.24
CA ASP A 310 9.51 -17.74 6.27
C ASP A 310 10.52 -18.86 6.61
N TYR A 311 10.89 -19.03 7.88
CA TYR A 311 11.77 -20.14 8.30
C TYR A 311 11.19 -21.51 7.99
N ARG A 312 9.89 -21.71 8.24
CA ARG A 312 9.22 -22.98 7.90
C ARG A 312 9.25 -23.25 6.40
N ARG A 313 8.90 -22.25 5.58
CA ARG A 313 8.94 -22.40 4.11
C ARG A 313 10.35 -22.72 3.60
N ILE A 314 11.37 -22.08 4.17
CA ILE A 314 12.77 -22.34 3.81
C ILE A 314 13.17 -23.77 4.20
N ALA A 315 12.83 -24.21 5.42
CA ALA A 315 13.08 -25.57 5.87
C ALA A 315 12.31 -26.62 5.04
N GLU A 316 11.10 -26.30 4.57
CA GLU A 316 10.32 -27.15 3.66
C GLU A 316 10.99 -27.30 2.29
N TYR A 317 11.52 -26.21 1.70
CA TYR A 317 12.33 -26.32 0.48
C TYR A 317 13.53 -27.25 0.69
N ALA A 318 14.26 -27.08 1.80
CA ALA A 318 15.42 -27.92 2.11
C ALA A 318 15.02 -29.39 2.29
N HIS A 319 14.06 -29.67 3.17
CA HIS A 319 13.79 -31.04 3.64
C HIS A 319 12.74 -31.79 2.81
N GLN A 320 11.71 -31.10 2.32
CA GLN A 320 10.60 -31.73 1.59
C GLN A 320 10.81 -31.69 0.08
N ASN A 321 11.38 -30.61 -0.46
CA ASN A 321 11.66 -30.48 -1.89
C ASN A 321 13.09 -30.93 -2.28
N ASN A 322 13.93 -31.31 -1.30
CA ASN A 322 15.30 -31.79 -1.51
C ASN A 322 16.24 -30.74 -2.13
N VAL A 323 16.17 -29.50 -1.64
CA VAL A 323 17.08 -28.42 -2.07
C VAL A 323 18.39 -28.48 -1.29
N GLU A 324 19.51 -28.68 -2.00
CA GLU A 324 20.86 -28.74 -1.40
C GLU A 324 21.63 -27.41 -1.46
N PHE A 325 21.17 -26.47 -2.30
CA PHE A 325 21.75 -25.14 -2.46
C PHE A 325 20.69 -24.07 -2.30
N PHE A 326 20.76 -23.37 -1.18
CA PHE A 326 19.79 -22.36 -0.79
C PHE A 326 20.46 -21.03 -0.51
N THR A 327 19.93 -19.95 -1.08
CA THR A 327 20.32 -18.56 -0.77
C THR A 327 19.09 -17.70 -0.51
N THR A 328 19.30 -16.46 -0.08
CA THR A 328 18.24 -15.47 0.15
C THR A 328 18.41 -14.26 -0.75
N TRP A 329 17.32 -13.73 -1.30
CA TRP A 329 17.27 -12.38 -1.85
C TRP A 329 16.61 -11.46 -0.83
N GLU A 330 17.36 -10.52 -0.28
CA GLU A 330 16.99 -9.78 0.91
C GLU A 330 16.70 -8.33 0.60
N TYR A 331 15.44 -7.95 0.75
CA TYR A 331 15.01 -6.58 0.69
C TYR A 331 15.12 -5.95 2.08
N LEU A 332 16.25 -5.29 2.32
CA LEU A 332 16.58 -4.70 3.62
C LEU A 332 15.68 -3.50 3.96
N LEU A 333 15.30 -2.74 2.93
CA LEU A 333 14.51 -1.52 2.98
C LEU A 333 13.63 -1.44 1.71
N LYS A 334 12.51 -2.16 1.69
CA LYS A 334 11.48 -2.20 0.59
C LYS A 334 10.08 -2.19 1.21
N PRO A 335 9.05 -1.52 0.63
CA PRO A 335 8.86 -1.10 -0.77
C PRO A 335 9.09 0.39 -1.02
N HIS A 336 9.76 0.73 -2.13
CA HIS A 336 9.89 2.09 -2.67
C HIS A 336 10.02 3.22 -1.61
N ILE A 337 11.02 3.14 -0.72
CA ILE A 337 11.36 4.20 0.27
C ILE A 337 11.71 5.55 -0.40
N THR A 338 11.76 5.59 -1.72
CA THR A 338 11.68 6.83 -2.50
C THR A 338 10.45 7.70 -2.15
N GLU A 339 9.48 7.19 -1.37
CA GLU A 339 8.24 7.87 -0.96
C GLU A 339 8.07 8.04 0.57
N TRP A 340 9.13 8.39 1.30
CA TRP A 340 9.02 8.93 2.68
C TRP A 340 8.59 7.91 3.75
N ALA A 341 9.13 6.69 3.66
CA ALA A 341 8.87 5.66 4.66
C ALA A 341 9.55 5.94 6.01
N PHE A 342 8.91 5.54 7.11
CA PHE A 342 9.63 5.42 8.37
C PHE A 342 10.68 4.29 8.21
N PRO A 343 11.97 4.52 8.53
CA PRO A 343 13.01 3.54 8.26
C PRO A 343 12.95 2.36 9.23
N CYS A 344 12.99 1.14 8.68
CA CYS A 344 13.21 -0.08 9.45
C CYS A 344 14.70 -0.22 9.75
N LEU A 345 15.15 0.15 10.94
CA LEU A 345 16.55 -0.03 11.38
C LEU A 345 16.56 -1.13 12.44
N ALA A 346 16.90 -2.36 12.05
CA ALA A 346 16.69 -3.54 12.90
C ALA A 346 17.90 -4.50 12.92
N PRO A 347 19.08 -4.06 13.38
CA PRO A 347 20.29 -4.89 13.43
C PRO A 347 20.12 -6.18 14.25
N HIS A 348 19.34 -6.16 15.34
CA HIS A 348 19.13 -7.35 16.17
C HIS A 348 18.34 -8.43 15.43
N VAL A 349 17.36 -8.02 14.62
CA VAL A 349 16.60 -8.94 13.75
C VAL A 349 17.53 -9.63 12.76
N HIS A 350 18.50 -8.91 12.17
CA HIS A 350 19.47 -9.51 11.25
C HIS A 350 20.37 -10.54 11.94
N ALA A 351 20.79 -10.30 13.18
CA ALA A 351 21.60 -11.22 13.98
C ALA A 351 20.85 -12.51 14.30
N ASP A 352 19.63 -12.40 14.80
CA ASP A 352 18.75 -13.56 15.01
C ASP A 352 18.53 -14.34 13.71
N ASP A 353 18.30 -13.63 12.62
CA ASP A 353 17.99 -14.22 11.33
C ASP A 353 19.16 -15.00 10.72
N VAL A 354 20.39 -14.47 10.74
CA VAL A 354 21.56 -15.20 10.22
C VAL A 354 21.75 -16.50 11.00
N ARG A 355 21.65 -16.45 12.34
CA ARG A 355 21.82 -17.65 13.18
C ARG A 355 20.80 -18.73 12.83
N ARG A 356 19.52 -18.36 12.74
CA ARG A 356 18.45 -19.30 12.35
C ARG A 356 18.63 -19.87 10.95
N LEU A 357 19.05 -19.06 9.98
CA LEU A 357 19.30 -19.55 8.62
C LEU A 357 20.53 -20.46 8.55
N HIS A 358 21.57 -20.20 9.36
CA HIS A 358 22.77 -21.02 9.41
C HIS A 358 22.50 -22.43 9.92
N ASP A 359 21.47 -22.59 10.75
CA ASP A 359 21.02 -23.90 11.26
C ASP A 359 20.20 -24.69 10.23
N ILE A 360 19.83 -24.10 9.08
CA ILE A 360 19.08 -24.79 8.03
C ILE A 360 20.04 -25.36 6.97
N ASP A 361 19.89 -26.65 6.71
CA ASP A 361 20.69 -27.37 5.73
C ASP A 361 20.63 -26.70 4.34
N GLY A 362 21.79 -26.65 3.69
CA GLY A 362 21.92 -26.11 2.34
C GLY A 362 22.03 -24.58 2.24
N PHE A 363 21.89 -23.81 3.32
CA PHE A 363 22.06 -22.35 3.30
C PHE A 363 23.50 -21.95 2.93
N ARG A 364 23.64 -21.02 1.97
CA ARG A 364 24.93 -20.55 1.41
C ARG A 364 25.14 -19.03 1.53
N GLY A 365 24.20 -18.28 2.10
CA GLY A 365 24.26 -16.82 2.19
C GLY A 365 23.19 -16.16 1.31
N GLY A 366 23.44 -14.93 0.84
CA GLY A 366 22.40 -14.17 0.18
C GLY A 366 22.84 -12.95 -0.62
N LYS A 367 21.85 -12.34 -1.25
CA LYS A 367 21.93 -11.10 -2.03
C LYS A 367 21.18 -9.99 -1.31
N LEU A 368 21.89 -8.93 -0.93
CA LEU A 368 21.33 -7.78 -0.23
C LEU A 368 20.91 -6.71 -1.23
N GLN A 369 19.64 -6.35 -1.21
CA GLN A 369 19.07 -5.24 -1.96
C GLN A 369 18.63 -4.12 -1.02
N PHE A 370 19.08 -2.91 -1.32
CA PHE A 370 18.85 -1.69 -0.55
C PHE A 370 18.27 -0.58 -1.44
N LEU A 371 18.05 0.60 -0.87
CA LEU A 371 17.42 1.72 -1.57
C LEU A 371 18.31 2.29 -2.68
N TYR A 372 17.84 2.25 -3.93
CA TYR A 372 18.56 2.77 -5.09
C TYR A 372 17.69 3.59 -6.04
N MET A 373 18.35 4.43 -6.85
CA MET A 373 17.73 5.19 -7.92
C MET A 373 18.56 5.13 -9.20
N GLY A 374 17.91 5.40 -10.34
CA GLY A 374 18.59 5.67 -11.60
C GLY A 374 19.45 6.94 -11.50
N THR A 375 20.63 6.91 -12.12
CA THR A 375 21.58 8.02 -12.04
C THR A 375 21.52 8.93 -13.28
N TYR A 376 21.80 10.21 -13.06
CA TYR A 376 21.74 11.27 -14.07
C TYR A 376 23.06 12.04 -14.16
N ALA A 377 23.41 12.50 -15.35
CA ALA A 377 24.45 13.50 -15.57
C ALA A 377 23.76 14.81 -15.97
N GLY A 378 23.59 15.72 -15.00
CA GLY A 378 22.66 16.84 -15.13
C GLY A 378 21.24 16.32 -15.28
N ASP A 379 20.62 16.59 -16.43
CA ASP A 379 19.26 16.15 -16.74
C ASP A 379 19.17 14.84 -17.53
N LYS A 380 20.30 14.31 -18.01
CA LYS A 380 20.35 13.13 -18.88
C LYS A 380 20.49 11.86 -18.04
N ALA A 381 19.56 10.92 -18.20
CA ALA A 381 19.69 9.59 -17.61
C ALA A 381 20.93 8.88 -18.16
N THR A 382 21.74 8.27 -17.27
CA THR A 382 22.94 7.53 -17.68
C THR A 382 22.67 6.06 -17.94
N GLY A 383 21.50 5.55 -17.51
CA GLY A 383 21.17 4.12 -17.49
C GLY A 383 21.75 3.35 -16.30
N GLY A 384 22.58 3.98 -15.47
CA GLY A 384 23.11 3.38 -14.23
C GLY A 384 22.14 3.47 -13.05
N VAL A 385 22.39 2.67 -12.02
CA VAL A 385 21.70 2.73 -10.72
C VAL A 385 22.72 2.76 -9.58
N ALA A 386 22.39 3.44 -8.48
CA ALA A 386 23.25 3.52 -7.30
C ALA A 386 22.45 3.58 -5.99
N GLN A 387 23.04 3.07 -4.91
CA GLN A 387 22.52 3.26 -3.55
C GLN A 387 22.44 4.75 -3.26
N VAL A 388 21.29 5.20 -2.78
CA VAL A 388 21.09 6.64 -2.60
C VAL A 388 21.45 7.11 -1.20
N SER A 389 21.17 6.31 -0.17
CA SER A 389 21.43 6.68 1.22
C SER A 389 22.13 5.57 2.01
N PRO A 390 23.46 5.44 1.88
CA PRO A 390 24.25 4.60 2.77
C PRO A 390 23.98 4.84 4.26
N VAL A 391 23.66 6.07 4.68
CA VAL A 391 23.29 6.37 6.07
C VAL A 391 22.02 5.66 6.49
N LEU A 392 20.98 5.69 5.66
CA LEU A 392 19.69 5.07 6.00
C LEU A 392 19.76 3.54 5.98
N ASP A 393 20.50 2.97 5.03
CA ASP A 393 20.65 1.52 4.91
C ASP A 393 21.65 0.91 5.92
N PHE A 394 22.47 1.73 6.59
CA PHE A 394 23.65 1.27 7.35
C PHE A 394 23.34 0.17 8.36
N MET A 395 22.33 0.39 9.21
CA MET A 395 22.02 -0.55 10.30
C MET A 395 21.58 -1.92 9.79
N ASN A 396 21.00 -2.01 8.60
CA ASN A 396 20.62 -3.30 8.05
C ASN A 396 21.75 -3.88 7.21
N LEU A 397 22.35 -3.06 6.34
CA LEU A 397 23.37 -3.49 5.39
C LEU A 397 24.68 -3.87 6.08
N TYR A 398 25.27 -2.98 6.87
CA TYR A 398 26.60 -3.20 7.45
C TYR A 398 26.61 -4.41 8.37
N TRP A 399 25.64 -4.50 9.28
CA TRP A 399 25.57 -5.60 10.24
C TRP A 399 25.25 -6.93 9.57
N ARG A 400 24.35 -6.97 8.58
CA ARG A 400 24.12 -8.17 7.78
C ARG A 400 25.37 -8.63 7.04
N MET A 401 26.18 -7.71 6.50
CA MET A 401 27.47 -8.05 5.89
C MET A 401 28.44 -8.68 6.89
N LYS A 402 28.53 -8.13 8.10
CA LYS A 402 29.42 -8.67 9.15
C LYS A 402 28.98 -10.04 9.62
N LEU A 403 27.67 -10.25 9.80
CA LEU A 403 27.12 -11.55 10.19
C LEU A 403 27.30 -12.61 9.09
N TYR A 404 27.39 -12.23 7.82
CA TYR A 404 27.77 -13.15 6.74
C TYR A 404 29.26 -13.49 6.69
N ASP A 405 30.11 -12.63 7.24
CA ASP A 405 31.53 -12.95 7.45
C ASP A 405 31.72 -13.83 8.70
N ASP A 406 31.02 -13.52 9.79
CA ASP A 406 31.08 -14.21 11.08
C ASP A 406 29.68 -14.32 11.71
N ALA A 407 29.06 -15.48 11.61
CA ALA A 407 27.72 -15.75 12.15
C ALA A 407 27.71 -15.82 13.69
N THR A 408 28.89 -15.89 14.32
CA THR A 408 29.05 -15.91 15.78
C THR A 408 29.20 -14.52 16.39
N LEU A 409 29.20 -13.46 15.57
CA LEU A 409 29.30 -12.08 16.02
C LEU A 409 28.22 -11.76 17.08
N ASP A 410 28.67 -11.24 18.21
CA ASP A 410 27.80 -10.65 19.23
C ASP A 410 27.41 -9.23 18.79
N ILE A 411 26.13 -9.08 18.43
CA ILE A 411 25.61 -7.83 17.86
C ILE A 411 25.61 -6.69 18.89
N GLU A 412 25.41 -6.99 20.18
CA GLU A 412 25.39 -5.97 21.23
C GLU A 412 26.79 -5.35 21.39
N GLN A 413 27.81 -6.20 21.52
CA GLN A 413 29.19 -5.76 21.63
C GLN A 413 29.65 -4.98 20.39
N ALA A 414 29.21 -5.42 19.21
CA ALA A 414 29.56 -4.79 17.94
C ALA A 414 28.91 -3.40 17.80
N LEU A 415 27.63 -3.26 18.17
CA LEU A 415 26.93 -1.98 18.18
C LEU A 415 27.55 -1.02 19.20
N ASP A 416 27.85 -1.48 20.42
CA ASP A 416 28.53 -0.67 21.44
C ASP A 416 29.91 -0.18 20.98
N GLU A 417 30.66 -1.05 20.29
CA GLU A 417 31.92 -0.65 19.68
C GLU A 417 31.71 0.42 18.60
N TYR A 418 30.72 0.25 17.72
CA TYR A 418 30.37 1.24 16.70
C TYR A 418 30.05 2.58 17.34
N TYR A 419 29.16 2.64 18.33
CA TYR A 419 28.77 3.91 18.93
C TYR A 419 29.96 4.64 19.56
N ARG A 420 30.75 3.92 20.36
CA ARG A 420 31.94 4.47 21.03
C ARG A 420 33.02 4.90 20.04
N ALA A 421 33.38 4.06 19.08
CA ALA A 421 34.49 4.32 18.16
C ALA A 421 34.11 5.34 17.07
N PHE A 422 32.85 5.36 16.66
CA PHE A 422 32.38 6.22 15.58
C PHE A 422 31.95 7.59 16.08
N PHE A 423 31.24 7.69 17.21
CA PHE A 423 30.72 8.98 17.72
C PHE A 423 31.49 9.54 18.92
N GLY A 424 32.39 8.77 19.54
CA GLY A 424 33.24 9.24 20.62
C GLY A 424 32.41 9.80 21.79
N PRO A 425 32.60 11.08 22.18
CA PRO A 425 31.81 11.70 23.25
C PRO A 425 30.28 11.65 23.06
N GLY A 426 29.77 11.62 21.83
CA GLY A 426 28.32 11.53 21.57
C GLY A 426 27.76 10.10 21.57
N SER A 427 28.53 9.11 22.00
CA SER A 427 28.18 7.69 21.84
C SER A 427 26.92 7.25 22.59
N GLU A 428 26.70 7.72 23.82
CA GLU A 428 25.53 7.34 24.63
C GLU A 428 24.23 7.80 23.97
N ASP A 429 24.16 9.07 23.56
CA ASP A 429 22.98 9.62 22.89
C ASP A 429 22.77 9.05 21.49
N MET A 430 23.84 8.78 20.74
CA MET A 430 23.70 8.12 19.44
C MET A 430 23.21 6.68 19.58
N LYS A 431 23.62 5.96 20.63
CA LYS A 431 23.04 4.64 20.95
C LYS A 431 21.54 4.79 21.25
N ALA A 432 21.16 5.72 22.11
CA ALA A 432 19.76 5.98 22.45
C ALA A 432 18.91 6.33 21.21
N PHE A 433 19.42 7.16 20.30
CA PHE A 433 18.76 7.51 19.04
C PHE A 433 18.40 6.27 18.19
N TYR A 434 19.37 5.38 17.93
CA TYR A 434 19.13 4.20 17.10
C TYR A 434 18.26 3.16 17.82
N THR A 435 18.50 2.95 19.12
CA THR A 435 17.69 2.04 19.95
C THR A 435 16.23 2.48 19.98
N ALA A 436 15.95 3.79 20.15
CA ALA A 436 14.59 4.31 20.14
C ALA A 436 13.86 4.03 18.80
N ILE A 437 14.54 4.15 17.65
CA ILE A 437 13.97 3.87 16.33
C ILE A 437 13.69 2.37 16.15
N GLU A 438 14.64 1.50 16.53
CA GLU A 438 14.47 0.05 16.45
C GLU A 438 13.33 -0.42 17.37
N ASP A 439 13.34 -0.01 18.64
CA ASP A 439 12.31 -0.35 19.62
C ASP A 439 10.93 0.12 19.18
N ARG A 440 10.84 1.33 18.60
CA ARG A 440 9.60 1.85 18.04
C ARG A 440 9.09 0.94 16.92
N TRP A 441 9.96 0.54 15.99
CA TRP A 441 9.61 -0.37 14.89
C TRP A 441 9.14 -1.73 15.41
N MET A 442 9.91 -2.34 16.31
CA MET A 442 9.67 -3.69 16.81
C MET A 442 8.45 -3.77 17.73
N THR A 443 8.23 -2.76 18.57
CA THR A 443 7.11 -2.73 19.53
C THR A 443 5.78 -2.42 18.84
N LEU A 444 5.80 -1.52 17.85
CA LEU A 444 4.59 -1.04 17.19
C LEU A 444 4.29 -1.77 15.87
N GLY A 445 5.11 -2.74 15.47
CA GLY A 445 4.79 -3.66 14.38
C GLY A 445 5.16 -3.16 12.98
N GLY A 446 6.08 -2.20 12.85
CA GLY A 446 6.49 -1.68 11.54
C GLY A 446 5.32 -1.13 10.72
N GLY A 447 5.36 -1.28 9.39
CA GLY A 447 4.26 -0.93 8.48
C GLY A 447 4.71 -0.79 7.02
N HIS A 448 3.75 -0.73 6.10
CA HIS A 448 3.99 -0.49 4.65
C HIS A 448 3.20 0.69 4.09
N ASP A 449 2.56 1.45 4.98
CA ASP A 449 1.72 2.58 4.61
C ASP A 449 2.10 3.81 5.45
N SER A 450 1.88 4.98 4.86
CA SER A 450 2.20 6.27 5.46
C SER A 450 1.47 6.52 6.78
N ARG A 451 0.27 5.95 6.96
CA ARG A 451 -0.55 6.11 8.15
C ARG A 451 0.06 5.36 9.34
N THR A 452 0.47 4.11 9.13
CA THR A 452 1.21 3.37 10.15
C THR A 452 2.56 4.06 10.44
N TRP A 453 3.28 4.47 9.40
CA TRP A 453 4.57 5.15 9.56
C TRP A 453 4.50 6.46 10.33
N TRP A 454 3.52 7.32 10.06
CA TRP A 454 3.53 8.68 10.61
C TRP A 454 2.44 8.89 11.65
N GLY A 455 1.29 8.21 11.54
CA GLY A 455 0.25 8.23 12.57
C GLY A 455 0.61 7.44 13.83
N LYS A 456 1.47 6.41 13.70
CA LYS A 456 1.86 5.54 14.83
C LYS A 456 3.36 5.60 15.14
N LEU A 457 4.25 5.39 14.17
CA LEU A 457 5.69 5.29 14.44
C LEU A 457 6.33 6.68 14.64
N GLY A 458 6.22 7.58 13.67
CA GLY A 458 6.81 8.93 13.71
C GLY A 458 5.86 10.01 14.23
N THR A 459 5.39 9.89 15.48
CA THR A 459 4.55 10.94 16.10
C THR A 459 5.40 12.17 16.46
N PRO A 460 4.81 13.38 16.58
CA PRO A 460 5.55 14.58 16.95
C PRO A 460 6.35 14.42 18.26
N GLU A 461 5.79 13.72 19.23
CA GLU A 461 6.43 13.46 20.53
C GLU A 461 7.67 12.57 20.35
N PHE A 462 7.54 11.49 19.57
CA PHE A 462 8.67 10.60 19.28
C PHE A 462 9.76 11.30 18.47
N LEU A 463 9.37 12.13 17.48
CA LEU A 463 10.35 12.90 16.70
C LEU A 463 11.09 13.94 17.55
N LYS A 464 10.43 14.51 18.56
CA LYS A 464 11.06 15.39 19.53
C LYS A 464 12.05 14.63 20.43
N GLU A 465 11.70 13.42 20.86
CA GLU A 465 12.57 12.53 21.65
C GLU A 465 13.86 12.21 20.89
N VAL A 466 13.76 11.64 19.68
CA VAL A 466 14.95 11.28 18.90
C VAL A 466 15.74 12.52 18.43
N GLY A 467 15.06 13.65 18.20
CA GLY A 467 15.73 14.93 17.96
C GLY A 467 16.57 15.39 19.14
N GLY A 468 16.07 15.22 20.37
CA GLY A 468 16.79 15.53 21.60
C GLY A 468 18.11 14.75 21.73
N HIS A 469 18.12 13.45 21.41
CA HIS A 469 19.35 12.66 21.41
C HIS A 469 20.40 13.19 20.42
N ILE A 470 19.99 13.62 19.23
CA ILE A 470 20.92 14.25 18.29
C ILE A 470 21.47 15.57 18.84
N ASP A 471 20.64 16.37 19.52
CA ASP A 471 21.05 17.64 20.12
C ASP A 471 22.04 17.44 21.28
N GLU A 472 21.84 16.44 22.13
CA GLU A 472 22.76 16.08 23.22
C GLU A 472 24.08 15.50 22.69
N ALA A 473 24.03 14.58 21.72
CA ALA A 473 25.22 14.10 21.01
C ALA A 473 25.98 15.26 20.35
N ARG A 474 25.23 16.28 19.87
CA ARG A 474 25.81 17.50 19.35
C ARG A 474 26.52 18.24 20.49
N GLN A 475 25.86 18.54 21.59
CA GLN A 475 26.50 19.24 22.72
C GLN A 475 27.75 18.53 23.27
N ALA A 476 27.76 17.20 23.32
CA ALA A 476 28.88 16.40 23.82
C ALA A 476 30.12 16.43 22.90
N THR A 477 29.97 16.72 21.61
CA THR A 477 31.07 16.68 20.64
C THR A 477 31.53 18.09 20.25
N ALA A 478 32.84 18.34 20.26
CA ALA A 478 33.36 19.68 19.92
C ALA A 478 33.21 20.01 18.42
N ALA A 479 32.89 21.26 18.10
CA ALA A 479 32.73 21.73 16.72
C ALA A 479 33.99 21.49 15.88
N GLY A 480 33.83 21.13 14.60
CA GLY A 480 34.93 20.84 13.68
C GLY A 480 35.63 19.49 13.88
N THR A 481 35.32 18.74 14.93
CA THR A 481 35.85 17.38 15.13
C THR A 481 35.19 16.37 14.18
N ILE A 482 35.87 15.24 13.94
CA ILE A 482 35.30 14.14 13.16
C ILE A 482 34.02 13.57 13.81
N TYR A 483 33.95 13.56 15.14
CA TYR A 483 32.77 13.13 15.88
C TYR A 483 31.57 14.05 15.64
N ARG A 484 31.78 15.39 15.69
CA ARG A 484 30.75 16.37 15.31
C ARG A 484 30.24 16.12 13.89
N LYS A 485 31.13 15.96 12.91
CA LYS A 485 30.75 15.70 11.50
C LYS A 485 29.90 14.44 11.35
N ARG A 486 30.19 13.40 12.14
CA ARG A 486 29.43 12.14 12.11
C ARG A 486 28.05 12.26 12.75
N VAL A 487 27.91 13.02 13.83
CA VAL A 487 26.59 13.33 14.41
C VAL A 487 25.74 14.14 13.41
N GLU A 488 26.33 15.16 12.77
CA GLU A 488 25.65 15.96 11.73
C GLU A 488 25.25 15.12 10.50
N LEU A 489 26.03 14.09 10.16
CA LEU A 489 25.68 13.14 9.11
C LEU A 489 24.40 12.36 9.45
N ILE A 490 24.20 11.95 10.71
CA ILE A 490 22.99 11.22 11.12
C ILE A 490 21.79 12.15 11.19
N ASP A 491 21.98 13.39 11.65
CA ASP A 491 20.96 14.43 11.57
C ASP A 491 20.47 14.60 10.13
N ALA A 492 21.39 14.89 9.20
CA ALA A 492 21.06 15.13 7.79
C ALA A 492 20.47 13.90 7.09
N GLY A 493 20.98 12.70 7.40
CA GLY A 493 20.61 11.46 6.70
C GLY A 493 19.40 10.74 7.25
N ILE A 494 19.06 10.91 8.54
CA ILE A 494 17.97 10.18 9.21
C ILE A 494 16.98 11.13 9.88
N LEU A 495 17.42 12.03 10.78
CA LEU A 495 16.48 12.89 11.51
C LEU A 495 15.72 13.84 10.56
N GLN A 496 16.43 14.50 9.64
CA GLN A 496 15.81 15.40 8.67
C GLN A 496 14.86 14.64 7.72
N HIS A 497 15.16 13.38 7.39
CA HIS A 497 14.22 12.51 6.66
C HIS A 497 12.92 12.33 7.45
N LEU A 498 13.04 11.93 8.72
CA LEU A 498 11.88 11.70 9.59
C LEU A 498 11.01 12.97 9.73
N LEU A 499 11.63 14.12 10.00
CA LEU A 499 10.93 15.39 10.18
C LEU A 499 10.21 15.84 8.89
N LYS A 500 10.91 15.79 7.74
CA LYS A 500 10.32 16.20 6.45
C LYS A 500 9.22 15.26 5.99
N ALA A 501 9.39 13.96 6.19
CA ALA A 501 8.39 12.95 5.86
C ALA A 501 7.11 13.14 6.70
N ARG A 502 7.25 13.46 8.00
CA ARG A 502 6.11 13.79 8.86
C ARG A 502 5.35 15.03 8.39
N VAL A 503 6.04 16.13 8.11
CA VAL A 503 5.40 17.37 7.60
C VAL A 503 4.63 17.09 6.31
N ARG A 504 5.17 16.23 5.44
CA ARG A 504 4.49 15.81 4.23
C ARG A 504 3.26 14.94 4.52
N TYR A 505 3.40 13.98 5.43
CA TYR A 505 2.27 13.17 5.88
C TYR A 505 1.14 14.05 6.38
N GLU A 506 1.43 15.06 7.20
CA GLU A 506 0.41 15.99 7.72
C GLU A 506 -0.30 16.74 6.59
N LYS A 507 0.41 17.16 5.54
CA LYS A 507 -0.20 17.75 4.34
C LYS A 507 -1.09 16.76 3.59
N SER A 508 -0.67 15.49 3.43
CA SER A 508 -1.48 14.46 2.76
C SER A 508 -2.64 13.94 3.61
N ALA A 509 -2.50 13.89 4.93
CA ALA A 509 -3.56 13.50 5.85
C ALA A 509 -4.74 14.48 5.77
N ILE A 510 -4.50 15.73 5.36
CA ILE A 510 -5.57 16.69 5.06
C ILE A 510 -6.45 16.22 3.89
N SER A 511 -5.94 15.46 2.91
CA SER A 511 -6.80 14.84 1.88
C SER A 511 -7.58 13.63 2.43
N GLU A 512 -7.05 12.91 3.43
CA GLU A 512 -7.77 11.87 4.17
C GLU A 512 -8.88 12.43 5.08
N LEU A 513 -8.76 13.69 5.52
CA LEU A 513 -9.81 14.40 6.26
C LEU A 513 -11.00 14.80 5.37
N VAL A 514 -10.86 14.73 4.04
CA VAL A 514 -11.98 15.01 3.12
C VAL A 514 -13.03 13.92 3.28
N PRO A 515 -14.29 14.26 3.61
CA PRO A 515 -15.34 13.26 3.73
C PRO A 515 -15.59 12.51 2.42
N LEU A 516 -16.08 11.28 2.53
CA LEU A 516 -16.46 10.46 1.39
C LEU A 516 -17.53 11.19 0.56
N GLY A 517 -17.48 11.03 -0.76
CA GLY A 517 -18.56 11.50 -1.63
C GLY A 517 -19.88 10.80 -1.29
N THR A 518 -21.00 11.52 -1.30
CA THR A 518 -22.34 10.94 -1.19
C THR A 518 -23.25 11.46 -2.31
N ALA A 519 -23.99 10.57 -2.96
CA ALA A 519 -24.89 10.95 -4.06
C ALA A 519 -26.15 10.07 -4.12
N GLY A 520 -27.23 10.66 -4.61
CA GLY A 520 -28.43 9.91 -5.00
C GLY A 520 -28.29 9.33 -6.41
N VAL A 521 -28.83 8.15 -6.62
CA VAL A 521 -28.98 7.48 -7.92
C VAL A 521 -30.46 7.52 -8.28
N ALA A 522 -30.85 8.39 -9.20
CA ALA A 522 -32.26 8.58 -9.55
C ALA A 522 -32.83 7.33 -10.24
N HIS A 523 -34.08 6.97 -9.96
CA HIS A 523 -34.74 5.92 -10.70
C HIS A 523 -35.14 6.46 -12.09
N ALA A 524 -34.78 5.76 -13.17
CA ALA A 524 -35.03 6.21 -14.55
C ALA A 524 -36.51 6.09 -14.98
N GLY A 525 -37.37 5.54 -14.13
CA GLY A 525 -38.79 5.31 -14.44
C GLY A 525 -38.96 4.39 -15.65
N THR A 526 -40.02 4.59 -16.43
CA THR A 526 -40.26 3.88 -17.70
C THR A 526 -39.47 4.48 -18.89
N ALA A 527 -38.66 5.52 -18.66
CA ALA A 527 -37.98 6.26 -19.72
C ALA A 527 -36.78 5.50 -20.31
N ALA A 528 -36.13 4.63 -19.52
CA ALA A 528 -35.03 3.81 -19.99
C ALA A 528 -35.53 2.43 -20.48
N SER A 529 -35.82 2.32 -21.78
CA SER A 529 -36.01 1.02 -22.43
C SER A 529 -34.67 0.33 -22.66
N ARG A 530 -34.66 -0.99 -22.87
CA ARG A 530 -33.43 -1.79 -23.12
C ARG A 530 -32.61 -1.29 -24.33
N ASP A 531 -33.27 -0.63 -25.29
CA ASP A 531 -32.67 -0.18 -26.55
C ASP A 531 -32.35 1.33 -26.58
N ASP A 532 -33.00 2.15 -25.75
CA ASP A 532 -32.81 3.62 -25.72
C ASP A 532 -32.12 4.12 -24.43
N TRP A 533 -31.44 3.24 -23.70
CA TRP A 533 -30.79 3.55 -22.42
C TRP A 533 -29.83 4.76 -22.47
N ALA A 534 -29.26 5.06 -23.63
CA ALA A 534 -28.32 6.14 -23.84
C ALA A 534 -28.97 7.51 -24.08
N ASP A 535 -30.31 7.64 -24.08
CA ASP A 535 -31.01 8.92 -24.22
C ASP A 535 -30.84 9.82 -22.97
N ASP A 536 -30.93 11.14 -23.13
CA ASP A 536 -30.86 12.10 -22.02
C ASP A 536 -31.96 11.88 -20.96
N ALA A 537 -33.12 11.36 -21.37
CA ALA A 537 -34.24 11.05 -20.50
C ALA A 537 -33.88 10.06 -19.37
N THR A 538 -32.91 9.16 -19.59
CA THR A 538 -32.40 8.22 -18.57
C THR A 538 -31.87 8.94 -17.32
N TRP A 539 -31.31 10.15 -17.48
CA TRP A 539 -30.72 10.95 -16.40
C TRP A 539 -31.48 12.26 -16.13
N ALA A 540 -32.75 12.36 -16.55
CA ALA A 540 -33.56 13.57 -16.41
C ALA A 540 -33.67 14.02 -14.94
N ASP A 541 -33.97 13.08 -14.04
CA ASP A 541 -34.09 13.32 -12.60
C ASP A 541 -32.78 13.12 -11.84
N ALA A 542 -31.70 12.75 -12.54
CA ALA A 542 -30.43 12.45 -11.91
C ALA A 542 -29.69 13.73 -11.48
N PRO A 543 -29.25 13.81 -10.22
CA PRO A 543 -28.51 14.96 -9.74
C PRO A 543 -27.15 15.09 -10.44
N VAL A 544 -26.75 16.34 -10.69
CA VAL A 544 -25.44 16.68 -11.23
C VAL A 544 -24.41 16.60 -10.12
N ASN A 545 -23.36 15.79 -10.33
CA ASN A 545 -22.22 15.66 -9.44
C ASN A 545 -20.95 16.16 -10.13
N GLU A 546 -19.99 16.71 -9.38
CA GLU A 546 -18.75 17.26 -9.94
C GLU A 546 -17.50 16.66 -9.29
N ILE A 547 -16.47 16.45 -10.12
CA ILE A 547 -15.09 16.25 -9.67
C ILE A 547 -14.36 17.58 -9.80
N GLN A 548 -14.02 18.17 -8.65
CA GLN A 548 -13.37 19.48 -8.58
C GLN A 548 -11.92 19.41 -8.08
N LYS A 549 -11.48 18.25 -7.58
CA LYS A 549 -10.16 18.11 -6.96
C LYS A 549 -9.37 16.91 -7.47
N THR A 550 -8.05 17.06 -7.49
CA THR A 550 -7.09 15.98 -7.73
C THR A 550 -6.99 15.07 -6.50
N LEU A 551 -6.32 13.92 -6.64
CA LEU A 551 -6.00 13.04 -5.51
C LEU A 551 -5.18 13.72 -4.40
N ASN A 552 -4.48 14.82 -4.73
CA ASN A 552 -3.73 15.64 -3.78
C ASN A 552 -4.58 16.75 -3.12
N ASN A 553 -5.90 16.74 -3.33
CA ASN A 553 -6.83 17.76 -2.81
C ASN A 553 -6.59 19.18 -3.41
N GLU A 554 -6.00 19.26 -4.61
CA GLU A 554 -5.80 20.51 -5.36
C GLU A 554 -6.93 20.71 -6.38
N PRO A 555 -7.30 21.94 -6.77
CA PRO A 555 -8.29 22.17 -7.82
C PRO A 555 -7.88 21.50 -9.14
N VAL A 556 -8.84 20.84 -9.81
CA VAL A 556 -8.60 20.31 -11.17
C VAL A 556 -8.54 21.45 -12.19
N SER A 557 -7.64 21.35 -13.16
CA SER A 557 -7.60 22.28 -14.29
C SER A 557 -8.80 22.11 -15.22
N GLN A 558 -9.32 20.88 -15.34
CA GLN A 558 -10.49 20.56 -16.16
C GLN A 558 -11.51 19.76 -15.34
N LYS A 559 -12.73 20.28 -15.25
CA LYS A 559 -13.81 19.68 -14.48
C LYS A 559 -14.37 18.43 -15.17
N THR A 560 -14.93 17.54 -14.36
CA THR A 560 -15.75 16.42 -14.81
C THR A 560 -17.08 16.46 -14.10
N VAL A 561 -18.16 16.38 -14.87
CA VAL A 561 -19.52 16.34 -14.37
C VAL A 561 -20.06 14.93 -14.60
N PHE A 562 -20.79 14.36 -13.65
CA PHE A 562 -21.43 13.06 -13.85
C PHE A 562 -22.82 12.98 -13.22
N LYS A 563 -23.62 12.06 -13.74
CA LYS A 563 -24.97 11.73 -13.27
C LYS A 563 -25.11 10.22 -13.12
N LEU A 564 -25.89 9.80 -12.12
CA LEU A 564 -26.17 8.40 -11.85
C LEU A 564 -27.68 8.16 -11.86
N ALA A 565 -28.10 7.13 -12.58
CA ALA A 565 -29.47 6.65 -12.59
C ALA A 565 -29.52 5.12 -12.52
N TRP A 566 -30.66 4.54 -12.19
CA TRP A 566 -30.86 3.09 -12.16
C TRP A 566 -32.26 2.70 -12.63
N GLY A 567 -32.39 1.46 -13.10
CA GLY A 567 -33.67 0.83 -13.39
C GLY A 567 -33.65 -0.64 -13.00
N GLU A 568 -34.60 -1.42 -13.49
CA GLU A 568 -34.73 -2.84 -13.11
C GLU A 568 -33.53 -3.70 -13.53
N GLU A 569 -32.91 -3.40 -14.68
CA GLU A 569 -31.85 -4.22 -15.26
C GLU A 569 -30.43 -3.62 -15.11
N HIS A 570 -30.29 -2.30 -15.04
CA HIS A 570 -28.99 -1.64 -15.15
C HIS A 570 -28.78 -0.49 -14.15
N LEU A 571 -27.51 -0.28 -13.81
CA LEU A 571 -27.00 0.98 -13.26
C LEU A 571 -26.46 1.84 -14.43
N TYR A 572 -26.94 3.06 -14.54
CA TYR A 572 -26.60 3.99 -15.63
C TYR A 572 -25.66 5.09 -15.16
N VAL A 573 -24.59 5.31 -15.92
CA VAL A 573 -23.57 6.33 -15.64
C VAL A 573 -23.45 7.26 -16.84
N TYR A 574 -23.57 8.56 -16.60
CA TYR A 574 -23.23 9.60 -17.56
C TYR A 574 -22.07 10.41 -17.00
N ALA A 575 -21.05 10.69 -17.81
CA ALA A 575 -19.99 11.62 -17.47
C ALA A 575 -19.66 12.53 -18.66
N ARG A 576 -19.47 13.82 -18.37
CA ARG A 576 -18.95 14.82 -19.29
C ARG A 576 -17.63 15.36 -18.77
N CYS A 577 -16.57 15.09 -19.51
CA CYS A 577 -15.20 15.43 -19.19
C CYS A 577 -14.79 16.65 -20.01
N LEU A 578 -14.73 17.84 -19.40
CA LEU A 578 -14.25 19.03 -20.09
C LEU A 578 -12.79 18.81 -20.52
N GLU A 579 -12.48 19.12 -21.76
CA GLU A 579 -11.14 19.00 -22.33
C GLU A 579 -10.96 20.00 -23.48
N PRO A 580 -10.29 21.14 -23.26
CA PRO A 580 -10.04 22.10 -24.33
C PRO A 580 -9.04 21.57 -25.37
N ASN A 581 -8.21 20.59 -25.02
CA ASN A 581 -7.18 20.02 -25.88
C ASN A 581 -7.58 18.64 -26.41
N VAL A 582 -8.81 18.50 -26.93
CA VAL A 582 -9.36 17.23 -27.43
C VAL A 582 -8.41 16.54 -28.43
N SER A 583 -7.73 17.30 -29.28
CA SER A 583 -6.79 16.78 -30.28
C SER A 583 -5.51 16.16 -29.69
N GLN A 584 -5.23 16.43 -28.42
CA GLN A 584 -4.08 15.88 -27.68
C GLN A 584 -4.49 14.74 -26.74
N MET A 585 -5.78 14.38 -26.68
CA MET A 585 -6.22 13.26 -25.87
C MET A 585 -5.55 11.97 -26.35
N LYS A 586 -5.15 11.16 -25.39
CA LYS A 586 -4.56 9.86 -25.62
C LYS A 586 -5.65 8.79 -25.57
N ALA A 587 -5.69 7.92 -26.57
CA ALA A 587 -6.62 6.80 -26.64
C ALA A 587 -6.01 5.67 -27.48
N ASP A 588 -4.83 5.21 -27.05
CA ASP A 588 -4.02 4.23 -27.78
C ASP A 588 -4.56 2.81 -27.61
N THR A 589 -5.37 2.56 -26.57
CA THR A 589 -5.97 1.25 -26.29
C THR A 589 -7.20 1.04 -27.18
N LEU A 590 -7.18 -0.02 -28.00
CA LEU A 590 -8.24 -0.33 -28.95
C LEU A 590 -9.06 -1.58 -28.57
N ASP A 591 -8.45 -2.52 -27.87
CA ASP A 591 -9.05 -3.81 -27.54
C ASP A 591 -9.59 -3.82 -26.10
N ASN A 592 -10.72 -4.50 -25.90
CA ASN A 592 -11.27 -4.72 -24.56
C ASN A 592 -10.37 -5.63 -23.71
N ASP A 593 -10.46 -5.50 -22.38
CA ASP A 593 -9.75 -6.28 -21.35
C ASP A 593 -8.22 -6.15 -21.33
N VAL A 594 -7.68 -5.31 -22.21
CA VAL A 594 -6.25 -5.01 -22.29
C VAL A 594 -5.85 -3.91 -21.29
N GLY A 595 -6.72 -2.92 -21.05
CA GLY A 595 -6.45 -1.81 -20.13
C GLY A 595 -7.15 -0.50 -20.54
N GLY A 596 -6.46 0.63 -20.34
CA GLY A 596 -6.98 1.99 -20.57
C GLY A 596 -6.45 3.03 -19.58
N PHE A 597 -5.76 2.59 -18.53
CA PHE A 597 -5.26 3.43 -17.41
C PHE A 597 -4.25 4.51 -17.81
N SER A 598 -3.67 4.41 -19.01
CA SER A 598 -2.72 5.39 -19.54
C SER A 598 -3.31 6.19 -20.71
N ASP A 599 -4.61 6.09 -20.94
CA ASP A 599 -5.38 6.89 -21.89
C ASP A 599 -6.25 7.90 -21.14
N ASP A 600 -6.78 8.90 -21.85
CA ASP A 600 -7.89 9.71 -21.38
C ASP A 600 -9.10 8.79 -21.19
N SER A 601 -9.42 8.53 -19.91
CA SER A 601 -10.37 7.50 -19.49
C SER A 601 -11.09 7.87 -18.20
N ILE A 602 -12.26 7.26 -18.02
CA ILE A 602 -12.97 7.21 -16.75
C ILE A 602 -12.79 5.82 -16.16
N GLU A 603 -12.44 5.79 -14.88
CA GLU A 603 -12.45 4.57 -14.08
C GLU A 603 -13.65 4.57 -13.12
N LEU A 604 -14.35 3.44 -13.07
CA LEU A 604 -15.46 3.21 -12.15
C LEU A 604 -15.08 2.12 -11.17
N PHE A 605 -15.40 2.34 -9.90
CA PHE A 605 -15.21 1.35 -8.84
C PHE A 605 -16.54 1.11 -8.16
N VAL A 606 -17.00 -0.14 -8.11
CA VAL A 606 -18.32 -0.50 -7.58
C VAL A 606 -18.17 -1.63 -6.56
N ASP A 607 -18.53 -1.39 -5.32
CA ASP A 607 -18.62 -2.41 -4.26
C ASP A 607 -20.07 -2.48 -3.74
N PRO A 608 -20.88 -3.41 -4.29
CA PRO A 608 -22.26 -3.62 -3.84
C PRO A 608 -22.38 -4.19 -2.43
N SER A 609 -21.33 -4.89 -1.95
CA SER A 609 -21.33 -5.49 -0.61
C SER A 609 -21.11 -4.44 0.47
N GLY A 610 -20.37 -3.38 0.12
CA GLY A 610 -19.92 -2.36 1.05
C GLY A 610 -19.00 -2.91 2.13
N LYS A 611 -18.31 -4.04 1.92
CA LYS A 611 -17.32 -4.61 2.86
C LYS A 611 -15.89 -4.21 2.50
N GLY A 612 -15.65 -3.76 1.28
CA GLY A 612 -14.32 -3.48 0.78
C GLY A 612 -13.42 -4.71 0.64
N GLU A 613 -13.94 -5.93 0.76
CA GLU A 613 -13.18 -7.17 0.56
C GLU A 613 -12.95 -7.46 -0.92
N THR A 614 -13.93 -7.13 -1.76
CA THR A 614 -13.88 -7.24 -3.22
C THR A 614 -14.66 -6.08 -3.85
N TYR A 615 -14.29 -5.68 -5.06
CA TYR A 615 -15.00 -4.65 -5.83
C TYR A 615 -14.85 -4.88 -7.32
N TYR A 616 -15.77 -4.34 -8.11
CA TYR A 616 -15.70 -4.33 -9.57
C TYR A 616 -15.01 -3.06 -10.04
N GLN A 617 -14.00 -3.20 -10.89
CA GLN A 617 -13.29 -2.09 -11.52
C GLN A 617 -13.63 -2.06 -13.01
N PHE A 618 -13.86 -0.87 -13.53
CA PHE A 618 -14.00 -0.60 -14.95
C PHE A 618 -13.04 0.51 -15.35
N CYS A 619 -12.39 0.41 -16.50
CA CYS A 619 -11.68 1.52 -17.12
C CYS A 619 -12.16 1.68 -18.55
N ILE A 620 -12.72 2.84 -18.86
CA ILE A 620 -13.37 3.12 -20.14
C ILE A 620 -12.68 4.33 -20.75
N ASN A 621 -11.96 4.13 -21.85
CA ASN A 621 -11.26 5.23 -22.53
C ASN A 621 -12.21 6.06 -23.41
N SER A 622 -11.75 7.22 -23.87
CA SER A 622 -12.54 8.14 -24.70
C SER A 622 -13.03 7.57 -26.03
N ARG A 623 -12.51 6.41 -26.47
CA ARG A 623 -12.97 5.66 -27.66
C ARG A 623 -13.98 4.56 -27.36
N GLY A 624 -14.26 4.31 -26.08
CA GLY A 624 -15.20 3.28 -25.64
C GLY A 624 -14.59 1.89 -25.50
N ALA A 625 -13.26 1.74 -25.53
CA ALA A 625 -12.62 0.47 -25.15
C ALA A 625 -12.79 0.26 -23.64
N VAL A 626 -13.15 -0.95 -23.25
CA VAL A 626 -13.51 -1.31 -21.88
C VAL A 626 -12.50 -2.29 -21.31
N TYR A 627 -12.02 -2.00 -20.11
CA TYR A 627 -11.46 -2.97 -19.19
C TYR A 627 -12.47 -3.21 -18.07
N ASP A 628 -12.72 -4.47 -17.72
CA ASP A 628 -13.45 -4.82 -16.51
C ASP A 628 -12.74 -5.94 -15.69
N ALA A 629 -12.96 -5.91 -14.38
CA ALA A 629 -12.38 -6.90 -13.48
C ALA A 629 -13.10 -6.95 -12.13
N LEU A 630 -13.12 -8.14 -11.53
CA LEU A 630 -13.35 -8.33 -10.10
C LEU A 630 -12.00 -8.30 -9.35
N GLU A 631 -11.86 -7.35 -8.42
CA GLU A 631 -10.64 -6.99 -7.69
C GLU A 631 -10.78 -7.24 -6.17
N ASN A 632 -9.66 -7.27 -5.45
CA ASN A 632 -9.60 -7.23 -3.97
C ASN A 632 -8.50 -6.27 -3.48
N PRO A 633 -8.57 -5.70 -2.26
CA PRO A 633 -7.59 -4.71 -1.76
C PRO A 633 -6.16 -5.23 -1.66
N THR A 634 -6.01 -6.53 -1.41
CA THR A 634 -4.71 -7.20 -1.27
C THR A 634 -4.10 -7.62 -2.62
N ALA A 635 -4.82 -7.39 -3.72
CA ALA A 635 -4.37 -7.71 -5.07
C ALA A 635 -3.21 -6.79 -5.46
N ILE A 636 -1.98 -7.30 -5.33
CA ILE A 636 -0.80 -6.64 -5.90
C ILE A 636 -0.58 -7.21 -7.30
N GLY A 637 -0.83 -6.38 -8.32
CA GLY A 637 -0.67 -6.78 -9.72
C GLY A 637 -1.86 -7.55 -10.30
N ALA A 638 -1.60 -8.44 -11.26
CA ALA A 638 -2.58 -9.10 -12.12
C ALA A 638 -3.42 -10.22 -11.47
N THR A 639 -3.66 -10.16 -10.15
CA THR A 639 -4.58 -11.06 -9.46
C THR A 639 -6.05 -10.67 -9.63
N ALA A 640 -6.32 -9.59 -10.37
CA ALA A 640 -7.62 -9.27 -10.95
C ALA A 640 -8.21 -10.50 -11.66
N THR A 641 -9.45 -10.85 -11.36
CA THR A 641 -10.14 -11.89 -12.14
C THR A 641 -10.63 -11.26 -13.44
N VAL A 642 -9.70 -10.98 -14.36
CA VAL A 642 -9.95 -10.44 -15.72
C VAL A 642 -10.63 -11.44 -16.65
N SER A 643 -11.07 -12.59 -16.11
CA SER A 643 -11.94 -13.54 -16.83
C SER A 643 -13.41 -13.34 -16.47
N TRP A 644 -13.71 -12.44 -15.54
CA TRP A 644 -15.07 -11.96 -15.31
C TRP A 644 -15.35 -10.88 -16.34
N ASP A 645 -16.46 -11.01 -17.05
CA ASP A 645 -16.94 -10.07 -18.06
C ASP A 645 -18.28 -9.51 -17.55
N SER A 646 -18.43 -8.20 -17.62
CA SER A 646 -19.58 -7.49 -17.08
C SER A 646 -20.78 -7.39 -18.03
N ASP A 647 -20.58 -7.61 -19.34
CA ASP A 647 -21.52 -7.26 -20.41
C ASP A 647 -21.92 -5.75 -20.41
N ILE A 648 -21.06 -4.86 -19.89
CA ILE A 648 -21.32 -3.42 -19.85
C ILE A 648 -21.50 -2.84 -21.27
N LYS A 649 -22.53 -2.01 -21.43
CA LYS A 649 -22.74 -1.22 -22.66
C LYS A 649 -22.13 0.16 -22.49
N VAL A 650 -21.39 0.62 -23.49
CA VAL A 650 -20.72 1.92 -23.48
C VAL A 650 -20.97 2.66 -24.79
N GLN A 651 -21.22 3.96 -24.68
CA GLN A 651 -21.20 4.90 -25.79
C GLN A 651 -20.36 6.11 -25.39
N THR A 652 -19.34 6.43 -26.20
CA THR A 652 -18.55 7.65 -26.02
C THR A 652 -18.76 8.62 -27.17
N THR A 653 -18.71 9.92 -26.88
CA THR A 653 -18.79 10.98 -27.89
C THR A 653 -17.69 12.00 -27.64
N ILE A 654 -16.91 12.31 -28.67
CA ILE A 654 -15.84 13.32 -28.60
C ILE A 654 -16.36 14.61 -29.23
N GLY A 655 -16.50 15.66 -28.41
CA GLY A 655 -16.91 17.00 -28.82
C GLY A 655 -15.73 17.92 -29.13
N LYS A 656 -15.99 19.24 -29.17
CA LYS A 656 -14.95 20.26 -29.45
C LYS A 656 -14.12 20.61 -28.21
N ASP A 657 -14.76 20.58 -27.04
CA ASP A 657 -14.23 21.07 -25.76
C ASP A 657 -14.49 20.10 -24.61
N ALA A 658 -15.00 18.90 -24.91
CA ALA A 658 -15.30 17.85 -23.95
C ALA A 658 -15.40 16.50 -24.66
N TRP A 659 -15.29 15.43 -23.88
CA TRP A 659 -15.76 14.11 -24.29
C TRP A 659 -16.78 13.58 -23.28
N GLU A 660 -17.70 12.76 -23.75
CA GLU A 660 -18.80 12.21 -22.98
C GLU A 660 -18.72 10.70 -22.95
N LEU A 661 -19.09 10.14 -21.80
CA LEU A 661 -19.28 8.72 -21.55
C LEU A 661 -20.73 8.48 -21.10
N ARG A 662 -21.41 7.56 -21.78
CA ARG A 662 -22.67 6.94 -21.33
C ARG A 662 -22.40 5.45 -21.14
N ALA A 663 -22.77 4.90 -20.00
CA ALA A 663 -22.63 3.48 -19.71
C ALA A 663 -23.87 2.89 -19.03
N ALA A 664 -24.19 1.64 -19.36
CA ALA A 664 -25.20 0.83 -18.70
C ALA A 664 -24.57 -0.48 -18.19
N LEU A 665 -24.46 -0.60 -16.87
CA LEU A 665 -23.88 -1.74 -16.17
C LEU A 665 -24.99 -2.71 -15.77
N PRO A 666 -24.99 -3.97 -16.26
CA PRO A 666 -26.01 -4.95 -15.89
C PRO A 666 -25.95 -5.29 -14.40
N LEU A 667 -27.06 -5.10 -13.68
CA LEU A 667 -27.14 -5.37 -12.25
C LEU A 667 -26.91 -6.84 -11.93
N ALA A 668 -27.41 -7.74 -12.79
CA ALA A 668 -27.26 -9.18 -12.64
C ALA A 668 -25.80 -9.66 -12.68
N SER A 669 -24.91 -8.90 -13.33
CA SER A 669 -23.46 -9.20 -13.36
C SER A 669 -22.77 -8.82 -12.04
N LEU A 670 -23.35 -7.89 -11.28
CA LEU A 670 -22.77 -7.35 -10.05
C LEU A 670 -23.32 -8.01 -8.78
N VAL A 671 -24.63 -8.31 -8.79
CA VAL A 671 -25.38 -8.78 -7.62
C VAL A 671 -26.41 -9.83 -8.00
N LYS A 672 -26.70 -10.75 -7.07
CA LYS A 672 -27.75 -11.78 -7.25
C LYS A 672 -29.17 -11.22 -7.17
N GLN A 673 -29.35 -10.16 -6.38
CA GLN A 673 -30.63 -9.49 -6.21
C GLN A 673 -30.44 -8.00 -6.51
N PRO A 674 -31.31 -7.39 -7.32
CA PRO A 674 -31.20 -5.97 -7.64
C PRO A 674 -31.40 -5.12 -6.36
N PRO A 675 -30.84 -3.89 -6.34
CA PRO A 675 -31.06 -2.96 -5.25
C PRO A 675 -32.55 -2.59 -5.12
N ARG A 676 -32.95 -2.22 -3.90
CA ARG A 676 -34.28 -1.67 -3.59
C ARG A 676 -34.15 -0.17 -3.31
N PRO A 677 -35.24 0.62 -3.36
CA PRO A 677 -35.20 1.99 -2.86
C PRO A 677 -34.61 2.06 -1.44
N GLY A 678 -33.62 2.92 -1.24
CA GLY A 678 -32.84 3.06 -0.02
C GLY A 678 -31.58 2.20 0.06
N SER A 679 -31.37 1.22 -0.83
CA SER A 679 -30.11 0.48 -0.89
C SER A 679 -28.92 1.40 -1.08
N THR A 680 -27.78 1.04 -0.49
CA THR A 680 -26.52 1.80 -0.65
C THR A 680 -25.37 0.92 -1.11
N TRP A 681 -24.60 1.43 -2.07
CA TRP A 681 -23.37 0.81 -2.55
C TRP A 681 -22.18 1.75 -2.35
N ARG A 682 -20.99 1.16 -2.26
CA ARG A 682 -19.74 1.93 -2.39
C ARG A 682 -19.43 2.14 -3.87
N PHE A 683 -19.08 3.37 -4.22
CA PHE A 683 -18.87 3.79 -5.59
C PHE A 683 -17.79 4.86 -5.71
N ASN A 684 -16.98 4.81 -6.76
CA ASN A 684 -16.13 5.93 -7.14
C ASN A 684 -16.09 6.11 -8.65
N LEU A 685 -16.01 7.37 -9.08
CA LEU A 685 -15.74 7.76 -10.46
C LEU A 685 -14.45 8.57 -10.48
N CYS A 686 -13.50 8.12 -11.28
CA CYS A 686 -12.15 8.65 -11.37
C CYS A 686 -11.83 9.03 -12.81
N ARG A 687 -11.02 10.07 -13.01
CA ARG A 687 -10.58 10.52 -14.33
C ARG A 687 -9.07 10.46 -14.45
N ASN A 688 -8.62 9.79 -15.50
CA ASN A 688 -7.28 9.87 -16.05
C ASN A 688 -7.29 10.92 -17.17
N ARG A 689 -6.44 11.95 -17.06
CA ARG A 689 -6.34 13.02 -18.06
C ARG A 689 -4.92 13.09 -18.62
N PHE A 690 -4.72 12.65 -19.86
CA PHE A 690 -3.42 12.56 -20.50
C PHE A 690 -3.21 13.58 -21.63
N ALA A 691 -4.19 14.44 -21.89
CA ALA A 691 -4.13 15.52 -22.89
C ALA A 691 -3.04 16.59 -22.64
N GLU A 692 -2.31 16.55 -21.52
CA GLU A 692 -1.24 17.50 -21.18
C GLU A 692 0.04 16.77 -20.72
N PRO A 693 1.24 17.12 -21.24
CA PRO A 693 2.52 16.53 -20.80
C PRO A 693 2.93 17.01 -19.41
N GLY A 694 3.55 16.15 -18.58
CA GLY A 694 4.20 16.58 -17.31
C GLY A 694 3.75 15.89 -16.02
N LYS A 695 2.88 14.89 -16.12
CA LYS A 695 2.18 14.06 -15.11
C LYS A 695 0.67 14.35 -15.20
N PRO A 696 -0.14 13.37 -15.58
CA PRO A 696 -1.59 13.57 -15.72
C PRO A 696 -2.20 13.88 -14.34
N PRO A 697 -3.06 14.91 -14.20
CA PRO A 697 -3.77 15.14 -12.96
C PRO A 697 -4.85 14.06 -12.78
N TYR A 698 -4.55 13.04 -11.97
CA TYR A 698 -5.55 12.07 -11.51
C TYR A 698 -6.56 12.79 -10.61
N SER A 699 -7.84 12.62 -10.90
CA SER A 699 -8.93 13.20 -10.11
C SER A 699 -10.02 12.18 -9.84
N ALA A 700 -10.74 12.35 -8.73
CA ALA A 700 -11.74 11.39 -8.28
C ALA A 700 -12.87 12.10 -7.55
N TRP A 701 -14.09 11.58 -7.68
CA TRP A 701 -15.25 12.08 -6.94
C TRP A 701 -15.08 11.90 -5.42
N SER A 702 -14.58 10.74 -5.01
CA SER A 702 -14.15 10.48 -3.63
C SER A 702 -12.63 10.23 -3.62
N PRO A 703 -11.80 11.19 -3.16
CA PRO A 703 -10.35 11.09 -3.25
C PRO A 703 -9.71 9.98 -2.41
N THR A 704 -8.75 9.30 -3.03
CA THR A 704 -7.95 8.19 -2.50
C THR A 704 -6.46 8.58 -2.50
N PRO A 705 -5.81 8.79 -1.34
CA PRO A 705 -4.45 9.36 -1.26
C PRO A 705 -3.36 8.55 -1.95
N ALA A 706 -3.51 7.23 -2.05
CA ALA A 706 -2.52 6.30 -2.60
C ALA A 706 -2.87 5.79 -4.02
N GLY A 707 -3.71 6.52 -4.76
CA GLY A 707 -4.26 6.08 -6.05
C GLY A 707 -5.66 5.48 -5.92
N PHE A 708 -6.37 5.25 -7.03
CA PHE A 708 -7.82 5.01 -7.06
C PHE A 708 -8.33 3.75 -6.33
N ARG A 709 -7.45 2.81 -5.94
CA ARG A 709 -7.81 1.43 -5.55
C ARG A 709 -7.96 1.19 -4.04
N ASP A 710 -8.38 2.20 -3.28
CA ASP A 710 -8.68 2.03 -1.84
C ASP A 710 -10.20 2.00 -1.60
N PRO A 711 -10.83 0.81 -1.44
CA PRO A 711 -12.28 0.72 -1.24
C PRO A 711 -12.77 1.35 0.05
N ARG A 712 -11.90 1.63 1.03
CA ARG A 712 -12.25 2.38 2.25
C ARG A 712 -12.54 3.86 1.94
N ARG A 713 -12.12 4.34 0.77
CA ARG A 713 -12.25 5.72 0.31
C ARG A 713 -13.27 5.88 -0.82
N PHE A 714 -13.94 4.81 -1.25
CA PHE A 714 -15.05 4.92 -2.20
C PHE A 714 -16.19 5.71 -1.54
N GLY A 715 -16.84 6.56 -2.34
CA GLY A 715 -18.03 7.28 -1.92
C GLY A 715 -19.21 6.33 -1.74
N ILE A 716 -20.36 6.87 -1.35
CA ILE A 716 -21.59 6.11 -1.13
C ILE A 716 -22.68 6.64 -2.04
N ILE A 717 -23.27 5.74 -2.80
CA ILE A 717 -24.42 6.04 -3.66
C ILE A 717 -25.68 5.42 -3.06
N THR A 718 -26.80 6.16 -3.13
CA THR A 718 -28.10 5.71 -2.58
C THR A 718 -29.11 5.53 -3.71
N PHE A 719 -29.67 4.34 -3.85
CA PHE A 719 -30.68 4.03 -4.85
C PHE A 719 -32.03 4.63 -4.46
N ASN A 720 -32.54 5.56 -5.26
CA ASN A 720 -33.75 6.33 -4.94
C ASN A 720 -35.01 5.62 -5.45
N ALA A 721 -36.15 5.87 -4.79
CA ALA A 721 -37.46 5.56 -5.36
C ALA A 721 -37.78 6.53 -6.53
N THR A 722 -38.84 6.27 -7.28
CA THR A 722 -39.24 7.16 -8.40
C THR A 722 -39.63 8.55 -7.89
N GLU A 723 -40.37 8.60 -6.78
CA GLU A 723 -40.86 9.83 -6.12
C GLU A 723 -39.76 10.67 -5.46
N ASP A 724 -38.58 10.09 -5.23
CA ASP A 724 -37.46 10.80 -4.63
C ASP A 724 -36.78 11.73 -5.65
N HIS A 725 -36.89 11.46 -6.96
CA HIS A 725 -36.24 12.24 -8.04
C HIS A 725 -34.75 12.50 -7.76
N GLY A 726 -34.03 11.48 -7.27
CA GLY A 726 -32.59 11.58 -6.98
C GLY A 726 -32.21 12.46 -5.78
N ARG A 727 -33.19 12.93 -4.99
CA ARG A 727 -32.97 13.85 -3.86
C ARG A 727 -32.42 13.16 -2.61
N THR A 728 -32.63 11.85 -2.44
CA THR A 728 -32.07 11.11 -1.31
C THR A 728 -30.59 10.88 -1.56
N VAL A 729 -29.75 11.72 -0.95
CA VAL A 729 -28.28 11.71 -1.15
C VAL A 729 -27.57 10.71 -0.25
N TRP A 730 -28.20 10.36 0.87
CA TRP A 730 -27.69 9.35 1.79
C TRP A 730 -28.83 8.66 2.55
N ASN A 731 -28.75 7.34 2.66
CA ASN A 731 -29.59 6.52 3.53
C ASN A 731 -28.70 5.55 4.31
N CYS A 732 -29.02 5.28 5.58
CA CYS A 732 -28.39 4.17 6.32
C CYS A 732 -29.15 2.87 6.01
N ASP A 733 -28.57 1.99 5.17
CA ASP A 733 -29.20 0.73 4.78
C ASP A 733 -28.88 -0.40 5.79
N PHE A 734 -29.68 -0.51 6.85
CA PHE A 734 -29.57 -1.62 7.83
C PHE A 734 -29.78 -3.00 7.21
N GLU A 735 -30.43 -3.06 6.05
CA GLU A 735 -30.68 -4.28 5.30
C GLU A 735 -29.57 -4.61 4.29
N SER A 736 -28.46 -3.89 4.31
CA SER A 736 -27.30 -4.21 3.48
C SER A 736 -26.63 -5.54 3.89
N THR A 737 -26.03 -6.23 2.93
CA THR A 737 -25.23 -7.44 3.19
C THR A 737 -24.02 -7.17 4.10
N ALA A 738 -23.63 -5.90 4.26
CA ALA A 738 -22.62 -5.45 5.21
C ALA A 738 -22.97 -5.81 6.68
N PHE A 739 -24.27 -5.95 7.00
CA PHE A 739 -24.77 -6.31 8.33
C PHE A 739 -25.26 -7.74 8.46
N GLU A 740 -25.10 -8.55 7.42
CA GLU A 740 -25.41 -9.98 7.56
C GLU A 740 -24.46 -10.59 8.60
N SER A 741 -25.04 -11.38 9.51
CA SER A 741 -24.33 -12.05 10.58
C SER A 741 -25.03 -13.37 10.89
N GLN A 742 -24.24 -14.43 11.08
CA GLN A 742 -24.76 -15.74 11.48
C GLN A 742 -25.36 -15.72 12.90
N SER A 743 -24.94 -14.77 13.76
CA SER A 743 -25.46 -14.63 15.13
C SER A 743 -26.76 -13.84 15.21
N GLY A 744 -27.26 -13.26 14.11
CA GLY A 744 -28.42 -12.36 14.10
C GLY A 744 -28.14 -10.95 14.63
N GLU A 745 -26.90 -10.67 15.04
CA GLU A 745 -26.43 -9.35 15.47
C GLU A 745 -25.10 -9.01 14.78
N SER A 746 -24.93 -7.75 14.37
CA SER A 746 -23.66 -7.22 13.87
C SER A 746 -23.36 -5.86 14.49
N PRO A 747 -22.10 -5.50 14.73
CA PRO A 747 -21.78 -4.18 15.26
C PRO A 747 -22.19 -3.09 14.25
N LEU A 748 -22.72 -1.96 14.76
CA LEU A 748 -22.97 -0.77 13.92
C LEU A 748 -21.67 -0.03 13.58
N ILE A 749 -20.67 -0.11 14.47
CA ILE A 749 -19.37 0.58 14.41
C ILE A 749 -18.24 -0.44 14.62
N GLY A 750 -17.11 -0.25 13.97
CA GLY A 750 -15.88 -1.02 14.16
C GLY A 750 -15.69 -2.17 13.19
N ARG A 751 -16.48 -2.21 12.11
CA ARG A 751 -16.20 -3.05 10.94
C ARG A 751 -15.39 -2.25 9.94
N ASP A 752 -14.17 -2.70 9.68
CA ASP A 752 -13.39 -2.23 8.54
C ASP A 752 -14.24 -2.40 7.28
N GLY A 753 -14.49 -1.31 6.57
CA GLY A 753 -15.16 -1.34 5.28
C GLY A 753 -16.60 -0.81 5.21
N TRP A 754 -17.26 -0.33 6.27
CA TRP A 754 -18.64 0.21 6.17
C TRP A 754 -18.91 1.42 7.09
N TYR A 755 -19.66 2.44 6.59
CA TYR A 755 -19.90 3.85 7.07
C TYR A 755 -18.87 4.57 7.96
N GLU A 756 -17.68 4.04 8.19
CA GLU A 756 -16.69 4.74 8.96
C GLU A 756 -15.96 5.74 8.08
N ASN A 757 -16.20 7.03 8.32
CA ASN A 757 -15.18 8.01 8.04
C ASN A 757 -14.04 7.75 9.04
N THR A 758 -13.04 6.97 8.60
CA THR A 758 -12.02 6.32 9.43
C THR A 758 -11.24 7.27 10.36
N ALA A 759 -11.20 8.57 10.07
CA ALA A 759 -10.57 9.58 10.94
C ALA A 759 -11.49 10.06 12.09
N TYR A 760 -12.82 10.05 11.88
CA TYR A 760 -13.78 10.45 12.90
C TYR A 760 -14.23 9.26 13.76
N ALA A 761 -14.25 8.04 13.22
CA ALA A 761 -14.61 6.80 13.91
C ALA A 761 -13.76 6.46 15.15
N ASN A 762 -12.61 7.12 15.34
CA ASN A 762 -11.75 6.96 16.53
C ASN A 762 -12.00 8.01 17.63
N ARG A 763 -12.93 8.96 17.44
CA ARG A 763 -13.28 10.00 18.43
C ARG A 763 -14.28 9.50 19.50
N GLY A 764 -13.93 8.45 20.24
CA GLY A 764 -14.60 8.10 21.50
C GLY A 764 -16.10 7.74 21.40
N TRP A 765 -16.51 7.02 20.35
CA TRP A 765 -17.92 6.61 20.17
C TRP A 765 -18.33 5.46 21.08
N ASP A 766 -19.63 5.42 21.35
CA ASP A 766 -20.28 4.28 21.98
C ASP A 766 -20.42 3.11 20.98
N ARG A 767 -19.57 2.09 21.15
CA ARG A 767 -19.55 0.86 20.33
C ARG A 767 -20.62 -0.16 20.74
N SER A 768 -21.49 0.16 21.70
CA SER A 768 -22.56 -0.75 22.15
C SER A 768 -23.69 -0.92 21.13
N TRP A 769 -23.80 -0.01 20.16
CA TRP A 769 -24.80 -0.09 19.09
C TRP A 769 -24.57 -1.31 18.20
N LYS A 770 -25.64 -2.07 18.00
CA LYS A 770 -25.66 -3.24 17.13
C LYS A 770 -26.80 -3.13 16.14
N VAL A 771 -26.61 -3.64 14.94
CA VAL A 771 -27.72 -3.98 14.06
C VAL A 771 -28.23 -5.36 14.45
N VAL A 772 -29.53 -5.45 14.70
CA VAL A 772 -30.22 -6.63 15.19
C VAL A 772 -31.42 -6.94 14.29
N ASP A 773 -31.70 -8.22 14.06
CA ASP A 773 -32.91 -8.67 13.37
C ASP A 773 -34.11 -8.69 14.34
N ARG A 774 -35.18 -8.00 13.96
CA ARG A 774 -36.46 -7.93 14.66
C ARG A 774 -37.59 -8.38 13.72
N GLY A 775 -37.78 -9.69 13.63
CA GLY A 775 -38.91 -10.26 12.90
C GLY A 775 -38.78 -10.12 11.38
N GLY A 776 -37.56 -10.25 10.85
CA GLY A 776 -37.25 -10.16 9.43
C GLY A 776 -36.86 -8.75 8.96
N ASN A 777 -36.73 -7.80 9.89
CA ASN A 777 -36.23 -6.46 9.61
C ASN A 777 -35.05 -6.14 10.54
N ARG A 778 -33.93 -5.69 9.97
CA ARG A 778 -32.74 -5.21 10.65
C ARG A 778 -32.86 -3.74 11.00
N LEU A 779 -32.53 -3.43 12.24
CA LEU A 779 -32.51 -2.08 12.79
C LEU A 779 -31.32 -1.92 13.73
N ALA A 780 -30.91 -0.69 14.02
CA ALA A 780 -29.90 -0.43 15.04
C ALA A 780 -30.54 -0.43 16.42
N ALA A 781 -29.94 -1.10 17.39
CA ALA A 781 -30.40 -1.20 18.78
C ALA A 781 -29.23 -1.00 19.75
N CYS A 782 -29.56 -0.43 20.91
CA CYS A 782 -28.61 -0.16 21.97
C CYS A 782 -29.26 -0.29 23.35
N ASP A 783 -28.60 -1.02 24.26
CA ASP A 783 -28.94 -1.03 25.68
C ASP A 783 -28.22 0.12 26.40
N ILE A 784 -28.96 1.17 26.74
CA ILE A 784 -28.49 2.40 27.39
C ILE A 784 -27.95 2.13 28.79
N ASN A 785 -28.29 1.01 29.42
CA ASN A 785 -27.66 0.64 30.69
C ASN A 785 -26.17 0.36 30.52
N SER A 786 -25.76 -0.13 29.35
CA SER A 786 -24.39 -0.50 29.01
C SER A 786 -23.55 0.64 28.40
N THR A 787 -24.15 1.81 28.17
CA THR A 787 -23.52 2.95 27.51
C THR A 787 -22.93 3.97 28.48
N CYS A 788 -22.00 4.79 28.00
CA CYS A 788 -21.57 6.00 28.70
C CYS A 788 -22.69 7.06 28.68
N PRO A 789 -22.81 7.96 29.68
CA PRO A 789 -23.99 8.82 29.82
C PRO A 789 -24.20 9.87 28.71
N SER A 790 -23.16 10.22 27.95
CA SER A 790 -23.13 11.39 27.04
C SER A 790 -23.03 11.06 25.55
N ASP A 791 -23.04 9.79 25.18
CA ASP A 791 -22.40 9.41 23.92
C ASP A 791 -23.35 9.39 22.72
N VAL A 792 -22.75 9.78 21.61
CA VAL A 792 -23.36 10.02 20.31
C VAL A 792 -23.13 8.76 19.47
N VAL A 793 -24.08 8.42 18.60
CA VAL A 793 -24.02 7.46 17.47
C VAL A 793 -22.96 7.97 16.48
N PRO A 794 -22.29 7.11 15.68
CA PRO A 794 -21.21 7.48 14.78
C PRO A 794 -21.51 8.77 13.99
N MET A 795 -20.58 9.73 14.06
CA MET A 795 -20.63 10.89 13.17
C MET A 795 -20.40 10.43 11.74
N TYR A 796 -21.45 10.48 10.93
CA TYR A 796 -21.34 10.29 9.50
C TYR A 796 -21.36 11.63 8.78
N ALA A 797 -20.40 11.82 7.88
CA ALA A 797 -20.32 13.03 7.07
C ALA A 797 -21.06 12.80 5.76
N VAL A 798 -22.09 13.59 5.49
CA VAL A 798 -22.86 13.56 4.25
C VAL A 798 -22.54 14.82 3.44
N GLN A 799 -22.10 14.61 2.20
CA GLN A 799 -21.93 15.67 1.22
C GLN A 799 -23.29 16.07 0.66
N VAL A 800 -23.60 17.35 0.77
CA VAL A 800 -24.84 17.95 0.29
C VAL A 800 -24.51 19.21 -0.51
N SER A 801 -25.39 19.59 -1.42
CA SER A 801 -25.28 20.86 -2.14
C SER A 801 -25.80 22.01 -1.26
N PRO A 802 -25.29 23.24 -1.44
CA PRO A 802 -25.95 24.43 -0.89
C PRO A 802 -27.43 24.47 -1.30
N GLY A 803 -28.31 24.82 -0.36
CA GLY A 803 -29.75 24.90 -0.52
C GLY A 803 -30.48 24.38 0.73
N VAL A 804 -31.65 23.76 0.55
CA VAL A 804 -32.44 23.18 1.64
C VAL A 804 -32.22 21.67 1.73
N VAL A 805 -31.88 21.19 2.93
CA VAL A 805 -31.59 19.78 3.22
C VAL A 805 -32.47 19.28 4.36
N SER A 806 -33.06 18.10 4.21
CA SER A 806 -33.77 17.38 5.28
C SER A 806 -32.87 16.30 5.87
N VAL A 807 -32.77 16.23 7.19
CA VAL A 807 -32.17 15.10 7.93
C VAL A 807 -33.27 14.45 8.76
N GLU A 808 -33.52 13.17 8.53
CA GLU A 808 -34.66 12.44 9.09
C GLU A 808 -34.18 11.17 9.78
N VAL A 809 -34.71 10.88 10.97
CA VAL A 809 -34.43 9.66 11.73
C VAL A 809 -35.69 9.14 12.44
N ASP A 810 -35.94 7.84 12.37
CA ASP A 810 -36.98 7.17 13.17
C ASP A 810 -36.37 6.44 14.36
N PHE A 811 -36.99 6.62 15.52
CA PHE A 811 -36.60 6.00 16.80
C PHE A 811 -37.73 5.15 17.37
N ARG A 812 -37.38 4.11 18.11
CA ARG A 812 -38.29 3.38 19.02
C ARG A 812 -37.59 3.19 20.35
N ARG A 813 -38.24 3.58 21.45
CA ARG A 813 -37.72 3.38 22.81
C ARG A 813 -38.56 2.36 23.55
N LEU A 814 -37.93 1.49 24.34
CA LEU A 814 -38.65 0.49 25.15
C LEU A 814 -38.99 1.00 26.57
N ALA A 815 -38.43 2.16 26.95
CA ALA A 815 -38.79 2.90 28.16
C ALA A 815 -38.71 4.40 27.90
N THR A 816 -39.50 5.20 28.61
CA THR A 816 -39.56 6.67 28.41
C THR A 816 -38.37 7.43 29.00
N HIS A 817 -37.52 6.80 29.81
CA HIS A 817 -36.47 7.49 30.57
C HIS A 817 -35.24 7.90 29.74
N ASN A 818 -35.15 7.44 28.49
CA ASN A 818 -34.10 7.84 27.57
C ASN A 818 -34.48 9.10 26.77
N GLN A 819 -33.45 9.80 26.29
CA GLN A 819 -33.57 11.08 25.59
C GLN A 819 -33.07 10.94 24.14
N PRO A 820 -33.86 10.36 23.23
CA PRO A 820 -33.48 10.17 21.84
C PRO A 820 -33.27 11.51 21.15
N ALA A 821 -32.14 11.66 20.47
CA ALA A 821 -31.69 12.94 19.93
C ALA A 821 -31.16 12.84 18.49
N LEU A 822 -31.43 13.90 17.72
CA LEU A 822 -30.90 14.19 16.40
C LEU A 822 -30.09 15.50 16.49
N ALA A 823 -28.78 15.43 16.27
CA ALA A 823 -27.93 16.60 16.10
C ALA A 823 -27.25 16.61 14.74
N VAL A 824 -27.09 17.82 14.19
CA VAL A 824 -26.34 18.05 12.96
C VAL A 824 -25.26 19.10 13.25
N THR A 825 -24.04 18.82 12.81
CA THR A 825 -22.85 19.64 13.05
C THR A 825 -22.14 19.94 11.73
N ALA A 826 -21.49 21.09 11.68
CA ALA A 826 -20.61 21.54 10.61
C ALA A 826 -19.26 20.80 10.60
N ALA A 827 -18.51 20.90 9.50
CA ALA A 827 -17.16 20.34 9.38
C ALA A 827 -16.17 20.95 10.38
N ASN A 828 -16.36 22.21 10.73
CA ASN A 828 -15.61 22.91 11.77
C ASN A 828 -15.99 22.50 13.22
N GLY A 829 -16.88 21.52 13.40
CA GLY A 829 -17.30 21.00 14.71
C GLY A 829 -18.34 21.85 15.44
N LYS A 830 -18.85 22.93 14.81
CA LYS A 830 -19.89 23.78 15.39
C LYS A 830 -21.28 23.20 15.08
N ARG A 831 -22.20 23.24 16.04
CA ARG A 831 -23.53 22.64 15.89
C ARG A 831 -24.45 23.51 15.01
N ILE A 832 -25.15 22.88 14.08
CA ILE A 832 -26.16 23.50 13.21
C ILE A 832 -27.55 23.40 13.87
N GLY A 833 -27.94 22.22 14.36
CA GLY A 833 -29.23 22.00 15.02
C GLY A 833 -29.21 20.82 15.99
N TYR A 834 -30.10 20.85 16.97
CA TYR A 834 -30.28 19.78 17.96
C TYR A 834 -31.77 19.64 18.32
N LEU A 835 -32.33 18.47 18.04
CA LEU A 835 -33.71 18.12 18.28
C LEU A 835 -33.76 16.84 19.13
N TYR A 836 -34.55 16.80 20.20
CA TYR A 836 -34.65 15.59 21.04
C TYR A 836 -36.02 15.39 21.68
N GLY A 837 -36.38 14.13 21.88
CA GLY A 837 -37.53 13.73 22.71
C GLY A 837 -37.16 13.73 24.19
N TRP A 838 -38.08 14.15 25.06
CA TRP A 838 -37.79 14.29 26.49
C TRP A 838 -37.69 12.96 27.25
N ALA A 839 -36.77 12.92 28.20
CA ALA A 839 -36.71 11.85 29.20
C ALA A 839 -37.92 11.93 30.14
N GLY A 840 -38.57 10.79 30.37
CA GLY A 840 -39.76 10.64 31.21
C GLY A 840 -41.06 11.18 30.61
N ARG A 841 -41.04 11.76 29.40
CA ARG A 841 -42.22 12.37 28.75
C ARG A 841 -42.39 11.84 27.33
N SER A 842 -43.55 11.22 27.05
CA SER A 842 -43.94 10.72 25.73
C SER A 842 -44.57 11.79 24.84
N ASP A 843 -44.87 12.96 25.42
CA ASP A 843 -45.68 14.03 24.85
C ASP A 843 -44.92 15.34 24.59
N LEU A 844 -43.60 15.33 24.79
CA LEU A 844 -42.76 16.52 24.74
C LEU A 844 -41.50 16.30 23.89
N VAL A 845 -41.22 17.26 23.01
CA VAL A 845 -40.02 17.33 22.16
C VAL A 845 -39.43 18.74 22.26
N ALA A 846 -38.13 18.89 22.08
CA ALA A 846 -37.46 20.19 22.19
C ALA A 846 -36.44 20.44 21.08
N ILE A 847 -36.34 21.69 20.65
CA ILE A 847 -35.23 22.21 19.84
C ILE A 847 -34.35 23.05 20.77
N GLU A 848 -33.06 22.75 20.79
CA GLU A 848 -32.08 23.49 21.59
C GLU A 848 -31.56 24.72 20.84
N GLN A 849 -31.34 25.82 21.56
CA GLN A 849 -30.73 27.06 21.07
C GLN A 849 -29.68 27.56 22.10
N PRO A 850 -28.76 28.46 21.73
CA PRO A 850 -27.77 28.97 22.68
C PRO A 850 -28.40 29.65 23.89
N GLY A 851 -28.25 29.04 25.07
CA GLY A 851 -28.79 29.58 26.31
C GLY A 851 -30.31 29.54 26.43
N ASP A 852 -31.01 28.87 25.51
CA ASP A 852 -32.46 28.72 25.52
C ASP A 852 -32.88 27.34 24.99
N ARG A 853 -34.07 26.89 25.39
CA ARG A 853 -34.66 25.63 24.92
C ARG A 853 -36.14 25.82 24.66
N GLN A 854 -36.53 25.57 23.42
CA GLN A 854 -37.94 25.64 23.01
C GLN A 854 -38.58 24.25 23.10
N ASN A 855 -39.60 24.12 23.94
CA ASN A 855 -40.32 22.86 24.16
C ASN A 855 -41.67 22.89 23.45
N TYR A 856 -42.03 21.77 22.83
CA TYR A 856 -43.25 21.61 22.06
C TYR A 856 -44.02 20.40 22.56
N GLY A 857 -45.32 20.57 22.82
CA GLY A 857 -46.18 19.53 23.38
C GLY A 857 -47.61 19.55 22.83
N HIS A 858 -48.50 18.78 23.47
CA HIS A 858 -49.85 18.52 22.94
C HIS A 858 -50.69 19.78 22.67
N ALA A 859 -50.66 20.78 23.56
CA ALA A 859 -51.55 21.94 23.49
C ALA A 859 -51.37 22.81 22.24
N GLN A 860 -50.16 22.85 21.67
CA GLN A 860 -49.81 23.69 20.52
C GLN A 860 -49.68 22.89 19.22
N HIS A 861 -49.19 21.66 19.30
CA HIS A 861 -48.81 20.87 18.12
C HIS A 861 -49.55 19.53 18.01
N GLY A 862 -50.53 19.26 18.88
CA GLY A 862 -51.31 18.03 18.83
C GLY A 862 -50.52 16.76 19.16
N LEU A 863 -49.30 16.88 19.67
CA LEU A 863 -48.32 15.78 19.78
C LEU A 863 -48.75 14.58 20.63
N ARG A 864 -49.80 14.70 21.46
CA ARG A 864 -50.31 13.65 22.37
C ARG A 864 -49.13 12.84 22.94
N GLU A 865 -49.20 11.52 23.04
CA GLU A 865 -48.05 10.71 23.41
C GLU A 865 -47.32 10.20 22.15
N PHE A 866 -46.58 11.06 21.45
CA PHE A 866 -45.95 10.71 20.17
C PHE A 866 -44.85 9.64 20.28
N SER A 867 -44.15 9.57 21.43
CA SER A 867 -42.99 8.70 21.67
C SER A 867 -43.25 7.70 22.81
N LYS A 868 -44.39 6.99 22.77
CA LYS A 868 -44.70 5.90 23.72
C LYS A 868 -43.65 4.79 23.68
N PRO A 869 -43.47 4.05 24.79
CA PRO A 869 -42.72 2.79 24.76
C PRO A 869 -43.24 1.84 23.67
N ASP A 870 -42.31 1.21 22.97
CA ASP A 870 -42.55 0.26 21.87
C ASP A 870 -43.30 0.85 20.65
N GLN A 871 -43.36 2.18 20.54
CA GLN A 871 -43.89 2.87 19.38
C GLN A 871 -42.77 3.59 18.62
N TRP A 872 -42.76 3.45 17.30
CA TRP A 872 -41.91 4.26 16.43
C TRP A 872 -42.35 5.73 16.45
N PHE A 873 -41.40 6.64 16.33
CA PHE A 873 -41.63 8.06 16.10
C PHE A 873 -40.45 8.66 15.36
N GLY A 874 -40.67 9.74 14.62
CA GLY A 874 -39.64 10.38 13.80
C GLY A 874 -39.23 11.74 14.35
N LEU A 875 -37.95 12.06 14.22
CA LEU A 875 -37.38 13.39 14.38
C LEU A 875 -36.78 13.85 13.06
N LYS A 876 -37.02 15.10 12.68
CA LYS A 876 -36.54 15.68 11.43
C LYS A 876 -36.06 17.11 11.62
N LEU A 877 -34.93 17.43 11.01
CA LEU A 877 -34.40 18.78 10.88
C LEU A 877 -34.31 19.15 9.41
N VAL A 878 -35.04 20.19 9.01
CA VAL A 878 -34.85 20.86 7.72
C VAL A 878 -33.86 22.00 7.94
N ILE A 879 -32.80 22.05 7.14
CA ILE A 879 -31.67 22.97 7.26
C ILE A 879 -31.58 23.74 5.96
N ASP A 880 -31.71 25.07 6.03
CA ASP A 880 -31.38 25.96 4.92
C ASP A 880 -29.92 26.41 5.08
N THR A 881 -29.05 25.96 4.19
CA THR A 881 -27.61 26.28 4.26
C THR A 881 -27.28 27.69 3.78
N ALA A 882 -28.15 28.29 2.97
CA ALA A 882 -27.97 29.63 2.45
C ALA A 882 -28.40 30.68 3.47
N GLN A 883 -29.61 30.50 4.02
CA GLN A 883 -30.20 31.39 5.01
C GLN A 883 -29.73 31.10 6.44
N ARG A 884 -29.03 29.97 6.64
CA ARG A 884 -28.44 29.54 7.92
C ARG A 884 -29.49 29.43 9.03
N ASN A 885 -30.61 28.79 8.69
CA ASN A 885 -31.73 28.54 9.59
C ASN A 885 -32.18 27.06 9.54
N ILE A 886 -32.98 26.65 10.52
CA ILE A 886 -33.49 25.31 10.71
C ILE A 886 -34.98 25.32 11.04
N THR A 887 -35.68 24.25 10.65
CA THR A 887 -37.05 23.96 11.08
C THR A 887 -37.14 22.52 11.57
N GLY A 888 -37.66 22.32 12.77
CA GLY A 888 -37.82 21.01 13.38
C GLY A 888 -39.20 20.42 13.08
N PHE A 889 -39.22 19.10 12.87
CA PHE A 889 -40.43 18.33 12.65
C PHE A 889 -40.41 17.03 13.47
N VAL A 890 -41.60 16.55 13.78
CA VAL A 890 -41.83 15.31 14.52
C VAL A 890 -42.99 14.55 13.90
N ARG A 891 -42.97 13.23 13.96
CA ARG A 891 -44.12 12.40 13.62
C ARG A 891 -44.34 11.31 14.66
N SER A 892 -45.59 10.92 14.86
CA SER A 892 -45.94 9.74 15.66
C SER A 892 -46.11 8.53 14.75
N GLY A 893 -45.57 7.37 15.15
CA GLY A 893 -45.52 6.21 14.27
C GLY A 893 -44.74 6.51 12.99
N ARG A 894 -45.28 6.04 11.86
CA ARG A 894 -44.83 6.39 10.51
C ARG A 894 -45.82 7.34 9.81
N GLY A 895 -46.52 8.17 10.60
CA GLY A 895 -47.52 9.12 10.09
C GLY A 895 -46.93 10.39 9.50
N GLU A 896 -47.78 11.40 9.35
CA GLU A 896 -47.42 12.73 8.81
C GLU A 896 -46.43 13.50 9.71
N TRP A 897 -45.56 14.27 9.07
CA TRP A 897 -44.64 15.17 9.75
C TRP A 897 -45.36 16.43 10.24
N VAL A 898 -45.22 16.75 11.52
CA VAL A 898 -45.76 17.94 12.18
C VAL A 898 -44.63 18.93 12.44
N ALA A 899 -44.78 20.17 11.96
CA ALA A 899 -43.83 21.25 12.20
C ALA A 899 -43.87 21.71 13.67
N LEU A 900 -42.69 21.97 14.23
CA LEU A 900 -42.53 22.42 15.62
C LEU A 900 -42.49 23.94 15.73
N ASN A 901 -41.72 24.61 14.89
CA ASN A 901 -41.59 26.07 14.89
C ASN A 901 -42.33 26.67 13.68
N ASN A 902 -43.14 27.71 13.93
CA ASN A 902 -43.90 28.41 12.87
C ASN A 902 -42.99 29.27 11.97
N GLU A 903 -41.88 29.76 12.51
CA GLU A 903 -40.85 30.50 11.78
C GLU A 903 -39.50 29.76 11.93
N PRO A 904 -38.66 29.68 10.88
CA PRO A 904 -37.34 29.06 10.96
C PRO A 904 -36.47 29.66 12.06
N LEU A 905 -35.81 28.81 12.85
CA LEU A 905 -34.87 29.22 13.89
C LEU A 905 -33.47 29.37 13.29
N PRO A 906 -32.62 30.30 13.76
CA PRO A 906 -31.24 30.35 13.32
C PRO A 906 -30.49 29.07 13.67
N TYR A 907 -29.35 28.84 12.99
CA TYR A 907 -28.40 27.82 13.40
C TYR A 907 -28.06 27.94 14.89
N TYR A 908 -27.92 26.79 15.56
CA TYR A 908 -27.49 26.77 16.96
C TYR A 908 -26.18 27.53 17.14
N ASN A 909 -25.20 27.34 16.25
CA ASN A 909 -24.00 28.16 16.22
C ASN A 909 -23.95 29.00 14.93
N PRO A 910 -23.96 30.34 15.02
CA PRO A 910 -23.92 31.22 13.85
C PRO A 910 -22.57 31.23 13.12
N GLU A 911 -21.56 30.50 13.60
CA GLU A 911 -20.27 30.28 12.93
C GLU A 911 -20.18 28.90 12.26
N ALA A 912 -21.22 28.05 12.37
CA ALA A 912 -21.24 26.75 11.71
C ALA A 912 -21.21 26.90 10.18
N ASP A 913 -20.34 26.16 9.52
CA ASP A 913 -20.39 26.00 8.06
C ASP A 913 -21.66 25.21 7.66
N GLY A 914 -22.14 25.41 6.43
CA GLY A 914 -23.38 24.77 5.97
C GLY A 914 -23.18 23.38 5.37
N THR A 915 -21.97 23.07 4.90
CA THR A 915 -21.64 21.81 4.20
C THR A 915 -20.16 21.45 4.39
N PRO A 916 -19.78 20.16 4.45
CA PRO A 916 -20.63 18.97 4.57
C PRO A 916 -21.31 18.83 5.94
N LEU A 917 -22.39 18.05 6.01
CA LEU A 917 -23.14 17.82 7.24
C LEU A 917 -22.59 16.62 8.02
N PHE A 918 -22.29 16.81 9.30
CA PHE A 918 -21.94 15.74 10.22
C PHE A 918 -23.17 15.37 11.06
N LEU A 919 -23.71 14.19 10.79
CA LEU A 919 -24.89 13.68 11.45
C LEU A 919 -24.51 13.00 12.76
N SER A 920 -25.23 13.26 13.83
CA SER A 920 -24.91 12.73 15.14
C SER A 920 -26.22 12.40 15.87
N PHE A 921 -26.54 11.12 15.98
CA PHE A 921 -27.76 10.63 16.65
C PHE A 921 -27.40 10.19 18.06
N GLY A 922 -28.33 10.01 18.99
CA GLY A 922 -27.91 9.53 20.30
C GLY A 922 -28.97 9.53 21.38
N THR A 923 -28.51 9.25 22.59
CA THR A 923 -29.33 9.28 23.79
C THR A 923 -28.50 9.59 25.03
N TYR A 924 -29.10 10.30 25.98
CA TYR A 924 -28.48 10.55 27.28
C TYR A 924 -28.99 9.56 28.33
N LYS A 925 -28.09 8.92 29.10
CA LYS A 925 -28.47 8.02 30.20
C LYS A 925 -28.81 8.83 31.45
N GLN A 926 -30.09 8.92 31.79
CA GLN A 926 -30.54 9.56 33.03
C GLN A 926 -30.48 8.61 34.24
N LYS A 927 -30.86 7.34 34.08
CA LYS A 927 -30.89 6.33 35.14
C LYS A 927 -30.84 4.91 34.56
N THR A 928 -30.32 3.95 35.33
CA THR A 928 -30.44 2.51 35.02
C THR A 928 -31.84 2.00 35.36
N ILE A 929 -32.51 1.36 34.40
CA ILE A 929 -33.86 0.78 34.55
C ILE A 929 -34.01 -0.46 33.65
N ASP A 930 -35.07 -1.25 33.88
CA ASP A 930 -35.44 -2.35 32.98
C ASP A 930 -35.88 -1.82 31.61
N ASN A 931 -35.58 -2.58 30.54
CA ASN A 931 -35.91 -2.24 29.15
C ASN A 931 -35.41 -0.86 28.70
N ASN A 932 -34.24 -0.42 29.19
CA ASN A 932 -33.63 0.86 28.79
C ASN A 932 -32.97 0.78 27.40
N VAL A 933 -33.76 0.42 26.38
CA VAL A 933 -33.29 0.19 25.02
C VAL A 933 -33.79 1.30 24.11
N LEU A 934 -32.90 1.78 23.23
CA LEU A 934 -33.24 2.62 22.11
C LEU A 934 -32.92 1.89 20.81
N GLU A 935 -33.84 2.00 19.86
CA GLU A 935 -33.75 1.45 18.53
C GLU A 935 -33.89 2.55 17.48
N MET A 936 -33.21 2.40 16.34
CA MET A 936 -33.20 3.32 15.21
C MET A 936 -33.39 2.56 13.89
N ASP A 937 -34.17 3.14 12.99
CA ASP A 937 -34.36 2.69 11.62
C ASP A 937 -34.04 3.85 10.64
N ASN A 938 -34.74 4.00 9.51
CA ASN A 938 -34.67 5.09 8.52
C ASN A 938 -33.86 6.32 8.95
N ILE A 939 -32.58 6.35 8.59
CA ILE A 939 -31.74 7.54 8.67
C ILE A 939 -31.53 8.04 7.25
N ARG A 940 -32.07 9.21 6.93
CA ARG A 940 -32.07 9.76 5.57
C ARG A 940 -31.60 11.20 5.54
N VAL A 941 -30.85 11.54 4.50
CA VAL A 941 -30.53 12.91 4.12
C VAL A 941 -31.07 13.16 2.71
N ILE A 942 -31.92 14.18 2.59
CA ILE A 942 -32.66 14.49 1.37
C ILE A 942 -32.37 15.94 0.98
N GLN A 943 -31.86 16.16 -0.23
CA GLN A 943 -31.67 17.49 -0.82
C GLN A 943 -33.01 18.00 -1.36
N LEU A 944 -33.68 18.88 -0.62
CA LEU A 944 -35.00 19.41 -0.99
C LEU A 944 -34.92 20.48 -2.09
N SER A 945 -33.87 21.30 -2.07
CA SER A 945 -33.54 22.27 -3.12
C SER A 945 -32.03 22.43 -3.26
N ARG A 946 -31.57 22.94 -4.40
CA ARG A 946 -30.19 23.38 -4.60
C ARG A 946 -30.21 24.87 -4.93
N ASP A 947 -29.26 25.63 -4.40
CA ASP A 947 -29.02 26.98 -4.90
C ASP A 947 -28.34 26.86 -6.27
N GLU A 948 -28.97 27.43 -7.30
CA GLU A 948 -28.41 27.50 -8.65
C GLU A 948 -27.32 28.57 -8.79
#